data_AF-A0AAX1Q6L7-F1
#
_entry.id   AF-A0AAX1Q6L7-F1
#
_cell.length_a   1.000
_cell.length_b   1.000
_cell.length_c   1.000
_cell.angle_alpha   90.00
_cell.angle_beta   90.00
_cell.angle_gamma   90.00
#
_symmetry.space_group_name_H-M   'P 1'
#
loop_
_entity.id
_entity.type
_entity.pdbx_description
1 polymer ?
#
loop_
_entity_poly.entity_id
_entity_poly.type
_entity_poly.pdbx_seq_one_letter_code
_entity_poly.pdbx_strand_id
1 'polypeptide(L)'
;MTTVQKGFIYLCLLSTLISEMLLSPFFPQLFSTYFQVEGVQATSLYISVCRIVVIVMTPIWTIFLKKWGLKLIIPVGLFAMGSCKFLLPTVTSFEQFLLISILLLFFQSSIYLLYPALVAASKNEQEKLKGTTTYLFIFHGSVIISGLLGSFAINQSVPLNSYYIFAFCDLVFAIGCWLYLPKQTRQAGSEEKKKGAHKENRWQGELIVYLLIVFLFFLGHQAIRPYLTMFLEQNYTLSNQSLSLMYVMPSLVAIFLQGLLPRGFLKAHIRVILLALIGLTGIMVFLQTTVDQVWSFIFVRVIYSVGFFVSLIGMDLLFFQLGIGKRSPLSYSLVISTQNIALLFAPMSALVMVELSGFKGPFLLSGLLLIGSAIGLFLLFYIPIKSSIYIKKRELDNVKICDTPLTMLTEENWIHADKQLLAKMLQEFIYEEIFVPDVLSEENGIRTYKWEDKKGTVYHFQAKTRLFDSVSVLPDSIKILKNDDKDIPIALSLLLSIQEEGKMSGSTTGHLVREYLHTLLADTHIQEKSKTAEKLVYLDYAELEGEMTGHPWITYNKGRIGFGYDDYVQFAPEQKKQVNLSWIAVHKNIGTFHSVEELSHDQVIDQELGEEARQQFTKRLQAMNVQPEHYYFMPIHLWQWNQSIVPMFAAEIAKQELIPLGEGGDEYLPQQSIRTFVNMSNKEKYHVKLPMSILNTLVYRGLPGERTVIAPEVTTFMKNILENDSFLKDECRLGLLGEVATMNVDQPTFHAVKGAPYQYLELLGVVWRESIYNELKDEEQAITLASLLHVDHEGTPFVSKLIEKSGLTVEEWVNKLAKAILPPLLHYLYQYGTVFSPHGQNTVLVLKDYMPERTIMKDFVDDVNVSDQPFPELKGLSDRMKQVLRSEEPEGLTQFILTGLFICHFRYLSDILEEKEGFSERTFWGIMRGEILSYQQRFPHLQERYQLFDLLRPTFTKLTLNRNRMFDYGYEDDDDRPHASEFGVVTNALHAGVAEKTGKVEAK
;
A
#
# COMPACT_ATOMS: atom_id res chain seq x y z
N MET A 1 -9.28 -9.23 -31.35
CA MET A 1 -8.71 -9.50 -32.68
C MET A 1 -9.01 -10.94 -33.09
N THR A 2 -9.36 -11.18 -34.34
CA THR A 2 -9.55 -12.53 -34.90
C THR A 2 -8.21 -13.21 -35.19
N THR A 3 -8.20 -14.54 -35.35
CA THR A 3 -6.99 -15.31 -35.73
C THR A 3 -6.36 -14.80 -37.02
N VAL A 4 -7.19 -14.39 -37.99
CA VAL A 4 -6.75 -13.81 -39.27
C VAL A 4 -6.04 -12.47 -39.05
N GLN A 5 -6.58 -11.60 -38.19
CA GLN A 5 -5.94 -10.31 -37.85
C GLN A 5 -4.60 -10.51 -37.14
N LYS A 6 -4.52 -11.48 -36.21
CA LYS A 6 -3.26 -11.80 -35.51
C LYS A 6 -2.21 -12.34 -36.49
N GLY A 7 -2.60 -13.24 -37.40
CA GLY A 7 -1.74 -13.77 -38.46
C GLY A 7 -1.21 -12.68 -39.40
N PHE A 8 -2.05 -11.73 -39.79
CA PHE A 8 -1.65 -10.60 -40.62
C PHE A 8 -0.62 -9.70 -39.94
N ILE A 9 -0.79 -9.41 -38.65
CA ILE A 9 0.17 -8.61 -37.87
C ILE A 9 1.52 -9.35 -37.74
N TYR A 10 1.50 -10.66 -37.50
CA TYR A 10 2.72 -11.45 -37.45
C TYR A 10 3.46 -11.47 -38.79
N LEU A 11 2.74 -11.52 -39.92
CA LEU A 11 3.34 -11.43 -41.24
C LEU A 11 3.97 -10.06 -41.51
N CYS A 12 3.31 -8.98 -41.07
CA CYS A 12 3.83 -7.63 -41.15
C CYS A 12 5.12 -7.46 -40.31
N LEU A 13 5.14 -7.99 -39.07
CA LEU A 13 6.33 -8.01 -38.22
C LEU A 13 7.48 -8.81 -38.86
N LEU A 14 7.19 -9.99 -39.41
CA LEU A 14 8.17 -10.83 -40.08
C LEU A 14 8.82 -10.10 -41.26
N SER A 15 8.02 -9.49 -42.14
CA SER A 15 8.52 -8.75 -43.31
C SER A 15 9.38 -7.55 -42.91
N THR A 16 8.92 -6.79 -41.90
CA THR A 16 9.66 -5.64 -41.37
C THR A 16 11.02 -6.05 -40.82
N LEU A 17 11.06 -7.09 -39.96
CA LEU A 17 12.31 -7.58 -39.37
C LEU A 17 13.27 -8.17 -40.41
N ILE A 18 12.76 -8.85 -41.45
CA ILE A 18 13.59 -9.34 -42.55
C ILE A 18 14.25 -8.17 -43.27
N SER A 19 13.48 -7.13 -43.59
CA SER A 19 14.00 -5.95 -44.30
C SER A 19 15.07 -5.21 -43.49
N GLU A 20 14.89 -5.08 -42.17
CA GLU A 20 15.85 -4.42 -41.28
C GLU A 20 17.19 -5.16 -41.24
N MET A 21 17.12 -6.49 -41.15
CA MET A 21 18.30 -7.32 -40.92
C MET A 21 18.92 -7.85 -42.22
N LEU A 22 18.38 -7.49 -43.38
CA LEU A 22 18.72 -8.04 -44.70
C LEU A 22 20.23 -7.97 -44.98
N LEU A 23 20.82 -6.78 -44.88
CA LEU A 23 22.24 -6.57 -45.17
C LEU A 23 23.11 -6.60 -43.90
N SER A 24 22.54 -6.94 -42.74
CA SER A 24 23.27 -6.95 -41.46
C SER A 24 24.56 -7.78 -41.43
N PRO A 25 24.66 -8.95 -42.11
CA PRO A 25 25.91 -9.70 -42.14
C PRO A 25 27.01 -9.03 -43.00
N PHE A 26 26.63 -8.13 -43.90
CA PHE A 26 27.50 -7.63 -44.97
C PHE A 26 27.66 -6.10 -44.94
N PHE A 27 27.29 -5.42 -43.85
CA PHE A 27 27.46 -3.96 -43.76
C PHE A 27 28.91 -3.50 -43.98
N PRO A 28 29.94 -4.16 -43.42
CA PRO A 28 31.32 -3.77 -43.69
C PRO A 28 31.65 -3.84 -45.19
N GLN A 29 31.30 -4.95 -45.85
CA GLN A 29 31.52 -5.16 -47.28
C GLN A 29 30.68 -4.20 -48.15
N LEU A 30 29.44 -3.93 -47.76
CA LEU A 30 28.57 -2.98 -48.44
C LEU A 30 29.15 -1.58 -48.41
N PHE A 31 29.56 -1.11 -47.23
CA PHE A 31 30.09 0.24 -47.06
C PHE A 31 31.46 0.42 -47.74
N SER A 32 32.32 -0.59 -47.71
CA SER A 32 33.60 -0.55 -48.43
C SER A 32 33.44 -0.62 -49.95
N THR A 33 32.58 -1.50 -50.44
CA THR A 33 32.55 -1.84 -51.88
C THR A 33 31.59 -0.93 -52.65
N TYR A 34 30.43 -0.64 -52.08
CA TYR A 34 29.39 0.14 -52.75
C TYR A 34 29.54 1.64 -52.48
N PHE A 35 29.77 2.03 -51.23
CA PHE A 35 29.90 3.44 -50.84
C PHE A 35 31.34 3.96 -50.80
N GLN A 36 32.34 3.08 -50.96
CA GLN A 36 33.75 3.45 -51.00
C GLN A 36 34.23 4.22 -49.76
N VAL A 37 33.66 3.89 -48.59
CA VAL A 37 34.06 4.43 -47.28
C VAL A 37 34.76 3.38 -46.44
N GLU A 38 35.38 3.77 -45.31
CA GLU A 38 35.96 2.81 -44.36
C GLU A 38 34.88 1.92 -43.73
N GLY A 39 34.66 0.74 -44.32
CA GLY A 39 33.51 -0.10 -44.03
C GLY A 39 33.40 -0.54 -42.57
N VAL A 40 34.52 -0.70 -41.87
CA VAL A 40 34.56 -1.07 -40.44
C VAL A 40 34.04 0.08 -39.57
N GLN A 41 34.59 1.28 -39.72
CA GLN A 41 34.16 2.47 -38.97
C GLN A 41 32.71 2.86 -39.31
N ALA A 42 32.36 2.85 -40.60
CA ALA A 42 31.02 3.13 -41.08
C ALA A 42 29.99 2.14 -40.50
N THR A 43 30.34 0.85 -40.36
CA THR A 43 29.47 -0.16 -39.74
C THR A 43 29.22 0.13 -38.26
N SER A 44 30.26 0.47 -37.50
CA SER A 44 30.10 0.82 -36.09
C SER A 44 29.23 2.05 -35.89
N LEU A 45 29.48 3.11 -36.67
CA LEU A 45 28.71 4.35 -36.64
C LEU A 45 27.24 4.10 -37.00
N TYR A 46 26.99 3.39 -38.08
CA TYR A 46 25.64 3.05 -38.53
C TYR A 46 24.85 2.30 -37.45
N ILE A 47 25.40 1.21 -36.90
CA ILE A 47 24.70 0.41 -35.88
C ILE A 47 24.45 1.25 -34.62
N SER A 48 25.43 2.05 -34.18
CA SER A 48 25.32 2.86 -32.96
C SER A 48 24.23 3.93 -33.09
N VAL A 49 24.21 4.68 -34.20
CA VAL A 49 23.21 5.71 -34.48
C VAL A 49 21.81 5.09 -34.59
N CYS A 50 21.68 3.98 -35.32
CA CYS A 50 20.43 3.24 -35.45
C CYS A 50 19.88 2.79 -34.08
N ARG A 51 20.73 2.34 -33.16
CA ARG A 51 20.32 1.93 -31.80
C ARG A 51 19.86 3.10 -30.94
N ILE A 52 20.53 4.25 -31.02
CA ILE A 52 20.10 5.48 -30.31
C ILE A 52 18.70 5.90 -30.76
N VAL A 53 18.44 5.89 -32.07
CA VAL A 53 17.12 6.23 -32.63
C VAL A 53 16.03 5.34 -32.05
N VAL A 54 16.24 4.01 -32.01
CA VAL A 54 15.25 3.08 -31.45
C VAL A 54 15.00 3.32 -29.95
N ILE A 55 16.06 3.58 -29.17
CA ILE A 55 15.97 3.86 -27.72
C ILE A 55 15.14 5.13 -27.48
N VAL A 56 15.38 6.20 -28.25
CA VAL A 56 14.68 7.49 -28.10
C VAL A 56 13.25 7.44 -28.63
N MET A 57 13.01 6.77 -29.76
CA MET A 57 11.73 6.85 -30.47
C MET A 57 10.68 5.88 -29.95
N THR A 58 11.05 4.72 -29.41
CA THR A 58 10.08 3.73 -28.90
C THR A 58 9.17 4.30 -27.79
N PRO A 59 9.67 5.06 -26.80
CA PRO A 59 8.82 5.76 -25.83
C PRO A 59 7.92 6.83 -26.47
N ILE A 60 8.45 7.59 -27.43
CA ILE A 60 7.71 8.68 -28.10
C ILE A 60 6.52 8.13 -28.89
N TRP A 61 6.71 7.04 -29.64
CA TRP A 61 5.62 6.39 -30.36
C TRP A 61 4.56 5.81 -29.43
N THR A 62 4.92 5.41 -28.21
CA THR A 62 3.94 4.97 -27.19
C THR A 62 3.02 6.12 -26.79
N ILE A 63 3.54 7.35 -26.70
CA ILE A 63 2.76 8.56 -26.43
C ILE A 63 1.84 8.88 -27.61
N PHE A 64 2.35 8.86 -28.85
CA PHE A 64 1.52 9.09 -30.04
C PHE A 64 0.46 8.02 -30.23
N LEU A 65 0.74 6.78 -29.84
CA LEU A 65 -0.23 5.69 -29.89
C LEU A 65 -1.43 5.94 -28.97
N LYS A 66 -1.19 6.44 -27.76
CA LYS A 66 -2.28 6.83 -26.83
C LYS A 66 -3.16 7.93 -27.40
N LYS A 67 -2.57 8.87 -28.15
CA LYS A 67 -3.27 10.03 -28.70
C LYS A 67 -4.03 9.73 -30.00
N TRP A 68 -3.48 8.88 -30.87
CA TRP A 68 -3.95 8.72 -32.25
C TRP A 68 -4.34 7.27 -32.62
N GLY A 69 -4.06 6.29 -31.76
CA GLY A 69 -4.50 4.91 -31.90
C GLY A 69 -3.76 4.10 -32.97
N LEU A 70 -3.82 2.76 -32.85
CA LEU A 70 -3.14 1.82 -33.76
C LEU A 70 -3.58 1.96 -35.23
N LYS A 71 -4.86 2.29 -35.46
CA LYS A 71 -5.44 2.37 -36.81
C LYS A 71 -4.84 3.52 -37.64
N LEU A 72 -4.36 4.59 -37.00
CA LEU A 72 -3.72 5.70 -37.71
C LEU A 72 -2.20 5.55 -37.75
N ILE A 73 -1.58 5.25 -36.62
CA ILE A 73 -0.12 5.21 -36.48
C ILE A 73 0.52 4.15 -37.38
N ILE A 74 -0.02 2.93 -37.38
CA ILE A 74 0.63 1.79 -38.04
C ILE A 74 0.59 1.91 -39.58
N PRO A 75 -0.55 2.22 -40.24
CA PRO A 75 -0.55 2.43 -41.68
C PRO A 75 0.31 3.60 -42.14
N VAL A 76 0.33 4.71 -41.39
CA VAL A 76 1.16 5.88 -41.71
C VAL A 76 2.65 5.53 -41.57
N GLY A 77 3.03 4.82 -40.50
CA GLY A 77 4.39 4.32 -40.31
C GLY A 77 4.82 3.41 -41.47
N LEU A 78 3.99 2.42 -41.85
CA LEU A 78 4.28 1.52 -42.97
C LEU A 78 4.38 2.24 -44.31
N PHE A 79 3.53 3.24 -44.58
CA PHE A 79 3.63 4.05 -45.79
C PHE A 79 4.94 4.84 -45.83
N ALA A 80 5.32 5.47 -44.72
CA ALA A 80 6.56 6.22 -44.60
C ALA A 80 7.80 5.30 -44.72
N MET A 81 7.76 4.11 -44.12
CA MET A 81 8.80 3.08 -44.26
C MET A 81 8.94 2.60 -45.71
N GLY A 82 7.83 2.29 -46.38
CA GLY A 82 7.81 1.91 -47.79
C GLY A 82 8.41 3.01 -48.67
N SER A 83 8.08 4.28 -48.39
CA SER A 83 8.67 5.43 -49.06
C SER A 83 10.18 5.53 -48.84
N CYS A 84 10.66 5.35 -47.60
CA CYS A 84 12.09 5.35 -47.31
C CYS A 84 12.81 4.19 -48.02
N LYS A 85 12.24 2.98 -48.00
CA LYS A 85 12.79 1.80 -48.68
C LYS A 85 12.80 1.93 -50.20
N PHE A 86 11.86 2.68 -50.78
CA PHE A 86 11.86 3.02 -52.21
C PHE A 86 12.97 4.02 -52.57
N LEU A 87 13.36 4.90 -51.63
CA LEU A 87 14.44 5.86 -51.83
C LEU A 87 15.83 5.26 -51.57
N LEU A 88 15.97 4.22 -50.74
CA LEU A 88 17.27 3.60 -50.45
C LEU A 88 18.10 3.23 -51.70
N PRO A 89 17.53 2.66 -52.79
CA PRO A 89 18.31 2.30 -53.97
C PRO A 89 18.79 3.49 -54.82
N THR A 90 18.25 4.70 -54.59
CA THR A 90 18.66 5.92 -55.33
C THR A 90 19.85 6.64 -54.67
N VAL A 91 20.27 6.14 -53.51
CA VAL A 91 21.34 6.73 -52.71
C VAL A 91 22.71 6.42 -53.32
N THR A 92 23.56 7.44 -53.39
CA THR A 92 24.91 7.33 -53.96
C THR A 92 26.03 7.54 -52.93
N SER A 93 25.72 7.95 -51.71
CA SER A 93 26.69 8.24 -50.63
C SER A 93 26.27 7.63 -49.30
N PHE A 94 27.25 7.37 -48.42
CA PHE A 94 27.02 6.76 -47.11
C PHE A 94 26.18 7.67 -46.20
N GLU A 95 26.38 8.99 -46.26
CA GLU A 95 25.64 9.97 -45.44
C GLU A 95 24.15 10.00 -45.79
N GLN A 96 23.84 9.95 -47.09
CA GLN A 96 22.46 9.83 -47.56
C GLN A 96 21.85 8.49 -47.13
N PHE A 97 22.63 7.40 -47.18
CA PHE A 97 22.17 6.07 -46.75
C PHE A 97 21.85 6.07 -45.25
N LEU A 98 22.72 6.66 -44.44
CA LEU A 98 22.54 6.80 -43.01
C LEU A 98 21.32 7.67 -42.69
N LEU A 99 21.14 8.81 -43.35
CA LEU A 99 20.00 9.71 -43.14
C LEU A 99 18.66 9.03 -43.44
N ILE A 100 18.56 8.36 -44.59
CA ILE A 100 17.33 7.64 -44.97
C ILE A 100 17.10 6.45 -44.02
N SER A 101 18.15 5.78 -43.57
CA SER A 101 18.03 4.68 -42.60
C SER A 101 17.59 5.15 -41.22
N ILE A 102 18.03 6.33 -40.75
CA ILE A 102 17.54 6.96 -39.52
C ILE A 102 16.05 7.27 -39.63
N LEU A 103 15.63 7.86 -40.76
CA LEU A 103 14.22 8.18 -41.00
C LEU A 103 13.37 6.90 -41.11
N LEU A 104 13.90 5.86 -41.77
CA LEU A 104 13.27 4.55 -41.82
C LEU A 104 13.08 3.98 -40.42
N LEU A 105 14.12 4.00 -39.57
CA LEU A 105 14.06 3.49 -38.20
C LEU A 105 13.18 4.32 -37.28
N PHE A 106 13.08 5.63 -37.51
CA PHE A 106 12.13 6.50 -36.83
C PHE A 106 10.71 5.95 -37.00
N PHE A 107 10.26 5.70 -38.23
CA PHE A 107 8.93 5.14 -38.49
C PHE A 107 8.82 3.66 -38.11
N GLN A 108 9.86 2.88 -38.35
CA GLN A 108 9.88 1.45 -38.01
C GLN A 108 9.72 1.19 -36.51
N SER A 109 10.20 2.10 -35.66
CA SER A 109 10.01 2.02 -34.21
C SER A 109 8.53 2.00 -33.81
N SER A 110 7.61 2.53 -34.64
CA SER A 110 6.16 2.44 -34.38
C SER A 110 5.61 1.02 -34.57
N ILE A 111 6.26 0.20 -35.41
CA ILE A 111 5.83 -1.17 -35.73
C ILE A 111 6.15 -2.12 -34.57
N TYR A 112 7.22 -1.87 -33.81
CA TYR A 112 7.55 -2.66 -32.62
C TYR A 112 6.46 -2.61 -31.53
N LEU A 113 5.56 -1.62 -31.58
CA LEU A 113 4.41 -1.51 -30.67
C LEU A 113 3.27 -2.50 -30.98
N LEU A 114 3.30 -3.16 -32.14
CA LEU A 114 2.30 -4.17 -32.52
C LEU A 114 2.37 -5.41 -31.63
N TYR A 115 3.56 -5.83 -31.20
CA TYR A 115 3.71 -6.99 -30.33
C TYR A 115 3.14 -6.76 -28.91
N PRO A 116 3.48 -5.65 -28.21
CA PRO A 116 2.80 -5.28 -26.95
C PRO A 116 1.28 -5.17 -27.11
N ALA A 117 0.79 -4.61 -28.22
CA ALA A 117 -0.64 -4.53 -28.51
C ALA A 117 -1.29 -5.91 -28.71
N LEU A 118 -0.60 -6.86 -29.37
CA LEU A 118 -1.04 -8.25 -29.52
C LEU A 118 -1.12 -8.97 -28.17
N VAL A 119 -0.14 -8.75 -27.29
CA VAL A 119 -0.11 -9.34 -25.93
C VAL A 119 -1.20 -8.75 -25.04
N ALA A 120 -1.43 -7.44 -25.11
CA ALA A 120 -2.51 -6.77 -24.39
C ALA A 120 -3.91 -7.22 -24.86
N ALA A 121 -4.05 -7.65 -26.12
CA ALA A 121 -5.29 -8.17 -26.69
C ALA A 121 -5.52 -9.68 -26.46
N SER A 122 -4.65 -10.37 -25.70
CA SER A 122 -4.78 -11.79 -25.36
C SER A 122 -5.60 -11.98 -24.08
N LYS A 123 -6.53 -12.94 -24.08
CA LYS A 123 -7.57 -13.10 -23.05
C LYS A 123 -7.13 -13.87 -21.81
N ASN A 124 -6.07 -14.67 -21.90
CA ASN A 124 -5.56 -15.48 -20.80
C ASN A 124 -4.04 -15.68 -20.89
N GLU A 125 -3.43 -16.19 -19.82
CA GLU A 125 -1.98 -16.42 -19.75
C GLU A 125 -1.47 -17.42 -20.79
N GLN A 126 -2.28 -18.41 -21.16
CA GLN A 126 -1.92 -19.42 -22.15
C GLN A 126 -1.79 -18.82 -23.57
N GLU A 127 -2.68 -17.88 -23.91
CA GLU A 127 -2.65 -17.13 -25.17
C GLU A 127 -1.49 -16.12 -25.19
N LYS A 128 -1.18 -15.48 -24.05
CA LYS A 128 0.03 -14.63 -23.88
C LYS A 128 1.32 -15.43 -24.08
N LEU A 129 1.41 -16.62 -23.50
CA LEU A 129 2.56 -17.53 -23.66
C LEU A 129 2.72 -18.02 -25.11
N LYS A 130 1.61 -18.38 -25.76
CA LYS A 130 1.60 -18.78 -27.18
C LYS A 130 2.07 -17.62 -28.07
N GLY A 131 1.55 -16.41 -27.85
CA GLY A 131 1.96 -15.20 -28.60
C GLY A 131 3.44 -14.86 -28.42
N THR A 132 3.97 -14.97 -27.20
CA THR A 132 5.40 -14.74 -26.90
C THR A 132 6.30 -15.75 -27.62
N THR A 133 5.91 -17.03 -27.59
CA THR A 133 6.64 -18.11 -28.27
C THR A 133 6.63 -17.92 -29.79
N THR A 134 5.50 -17.51 -30.36
CA THR A 134 5.36 -17.20 -31.79
C THR A 134 6.22 -16.00 -32.20
N TYR A 135 6.29 -14.95 -31.38
CA TYR A 135 7.15 -13.79 -31.66
C TYR A 135 8.65 -14.16 -31.68
N LEU A 136 9.12 -14.94 -30.69
CA LEU A 136 10.50 -15.45 -30.67
C LEU A 136 10.83 -16.27 -31.92
N PHE A 137 9.89 -17.11 -32.38
CA PHE A 137 10.04 -17.86 -33.61
C PHE A 137 10.12 -16.94 -34.85
N ILE A 138 9.29 -15.89 -34.91
CA ILE A 138 9.34 -14.89 -35.98
C ILE A 138 10.67 -14.14 -35.98
N PHE A 139 11.19 -13.77 -34.82
CA PHE A 139 12.47 -13.05 -34.70
C PHE A 139 13.67 -13.91 -35.17
N HIS A 140 13.79 -15.14 -34.68
CA HIS A 140 14.87 -16.02 -35.15
C HIS A 140 14.69 -16.42 -36.62
N GLY A 141 13.44 -16.64 -37.04
CA GLY A 141 13.09 -16.88 -38.45
C GLY A 141 13.47 -15.71 -39.35
N SER A 142 13.23 -14.46 -38.92
CA SER A 142 13.61 -13.28 -39.69
C SER A 142 15.12 -13.16 -39.83
N VAL A 143 15.91 -13.44 -38.78
CA VAL A 143 17.39 -13.43 -38.85
C VAL A 143 17.91 -14.46 -39.86
N ILE A 144 17.32 -15.65 -39.88
CA ILE A 144 17.72 -16.72 -40.82
C ILE A 144 17.39 -16.31 -42.26
N ILE A 145 16.14 -15.90 -42.50
CA ILE A 145 15.68 -15.49 -43.84
C ILE A 145 16.47 -14.27 -44.32
N SER A 146 16.68 -13.27 -43.46
CA SER A 146 17.41 -12.06 -43.81
C SER A 146 18.87 -12.35 -44.14
N GLY A 147 19.54 -13.24 -43.39
CA GLY A 147 20.90 -13.66 -43.71
C GLY A 147 20.98 -14.36 -45.07
N LEU A 148 20.09 -15.31 -45.33
CA LEU A 148 20.06 -16.04 -46.60
C LEU A 148 19.80 -15.11 -47.79
N LEU A 149 18.77 -14.26 -47.71
CA LEU A 149 18.45 -13.28 -48.74
C LEU A 149 19.54 -12.20 -48.88
N GLY A 150 20.16 -11.79 -47.78
CA GLY A 150 21.26 -10.84 -47.74
C GLY A 150 22.47 -11.30 -48.56
N SER A 151 22.77 -12.60 -48.53
CA SER A 151 23.85 -13.18 -49.35
C SER A 151 23.57 -13.11 -50.85
N PHE A 152 22.30 -13.12 -51.25
CA PHE A 152 21.91 -12.92 -52.65
C PHE A 152 21.91 -11.42 -53.00
N ALA A 153 21.40 -10.57 -52.11
CA ALA A 153 21.35 -9.13 -52.28
C ALA A 153 22.74 -8.53 -52.49
N ILE A 154 23.73 -8.92 -51.68
CA ILE A 154 25.09 -8.37 -51.78
C ILE A 154 25.82 -8.74 -53.08
N ASN A 155 25.38 -9.80 -53.77
CA ASN A 155 25.95 -10.23 -55.06
C ASN A 155 25.35 -9.50 -56.27
N GLN A 156 24.35 -8.64 -56.07
CA GLN A 156 23.79 -7.83 -57.15
C GLN A 156 24.68 -6.62 -57.44
N SER A 157 24.63 -6.10 -58.68
CA SER A 157 25.34 -4.88 -59.07
C SER A 157 24.96 -3.67 -58.24
N VAL A 158 23.71 -3.62 -57.77
CA VAL A 158 23.21 -2.62 -56.83
C VAL A 158 22.49 -3.37 -55.70
N PRO A 159 23.19 -3.69 -54.58
CA PRO A 159 22.62 -4.49 -53.50
C PRO A 159 21.33 -3.90 -52.90
N LEU A 160 21.21 -2.57 -52.90
CA LEU A 160 20.08 -1.85 -52.37
C LEU A 160 18.78 -2.06 -53.18
N ASN A 161 18.84 -2.48 -54.44
CA ASN A 161 17.64 -2.78 -55.25
C ASN A 161 16.72 -3.82 -54.59
N SER A 162 17.28 -4.68 -53.73
CA SER A 162 16.52 -5.64 -52.93
C SER A 162 15.46 -4.99 -52.05
N TYR A 163 15.60 -3.71 -51.67
CA TYR A 163 14.63 -2.98 -50.87
C TYR A 163 13.36 -2.58 -51.63
N TYR A 164 13.33 -2.59 -52.97
CA TYR A 164 12.10 -2.31 -53.74
C TYR A 164 10.99 -3.31 -53.43
N ILE A 165 11.33 -4.59 -53.25
CA ILE A 165 10.35 -5.64 -52.90
C ILE A 165 9.77 -5.35 -51.52
N PHE A 166 10.60 -4.97 -50.55
CA PHE A 166 10.15 -4.64 -49.20
C PHE A 166 9.37 -3.32 -49.16
N ALA A 167 9.71 -2.34 -50.01
CA ALA A 167 8.94 -1.11 -50.18
C ALA A 167 7.51 -1.41 -50.66
N PHE A 168 7.38 -2.28 -51.66
CA PHE A 168 6.08 -2.75 -52.15
C PHE A 168 5.30 -3.49 -51.05
N CYS A 169 5.95 -4.41 -50.33
CA CYS A 169 5.33 -5.13 -49.23
C CYS A 169 4.82 -4.19 -48.14
N ASP A 170 5.60 -3.19 -47.71
CA ASP A 170 5.19 -2.21 -46.70
C ASP A 170 3.97 -1.38 -47.15
N LEU A 171 3.92 -0.98 -48.42
CA LEU A 171 2.76 -0.26 -48.97
C LEU A 171 1.50 -1.15 -49.01
N VAL A 172 1.64 -2.42 -49.39
CA VAL A 172 0.54 -3.40 -49.33
C VAL A 172 0.09 -3.63 -47.89
N PHE A 173 1.02 -3.73 -46.94
CA PHE A 173 0.69 -3.86 -45.52
C PHE A 173 0.06 -2.59 -44.95
N ALA A 174 0.43 -1.39 -45.43
CA ALA A 174 -0.19 -0.13 -45.02
C ALA A 174 -1.67 -0.12 -45.40
N ILE A 175 -1.99 -0.48 -46.66
CA ILE A 175 -3.37 -0.60 -47.15
C ILE A 175 -4.11 -1.68 -46.38
N GLY A 176 -3.52 -2.86 -46.19
CA GLY A 176 -4.12 -3.94 -45.43
C GLY A 176 -4.38 -3.57 -43.97
N CYS A 177 -3.43 -2.91 -43.28
CA CYS A 177 -3.61 -2.43 -41.91
C CYS A 177 -4.73 -1.40 -41.81
N TRP A 178 -4.87 -0.48 -42.78
CA TRP A 178 -5.98 0.46 -42.82
C TRP A 178 -7.33 -0.29 -42.87
N LEU A 179 -7.44 -1.27 -43.76
CA LEU A 179 -8.67 -2.03 -44.00
C LEU A 179 -9.03 -2.98 -42.85
N TYR A 180 -8.05 -3.70 -42.29
CA TYR A 180 -8.27 -4.79 -41.34
C TYR A 180 -8.14 -4.39 -39.86
N LEU A 181 -7.50 -3.26 -39.52
CA LEU A 181 -7.43 -2.80 -38.12
C LEU A 181 -8.76 -2.14 -37.69
N PRO A 182 -9.32 -2.52 -36.54
CA PRO A 182 -10.61 -2.00 -36.06
C PRO A 182 -10.54 -0.49 -35.78
N LYS A 183 -11.63 0.25 -36.07
CA LYS A 183 -11.80 1.64 -35.58
C LYS A 183 -11.93 1.56 -34.06
N GLN A 184 -11.16 2.38 -33.35
CA GLN A 184 -11.11 2.34 -31.89
C GLN A 184 -12.47 2.78 -31.31
N THR A 185 -13.22 1.84 -30.74
CA THR A 185 -14.23 2.15 -29.73
C THR A 185 -13.50 2.67 -28.49
N ARG A 186 -14.01 3.77 -27.93
CA ARG A 186 -13.58 4.34 -26.64
C ARG A 186 -13.40 3.19 -25.64
N GLN A 187 -12.21 3.06 -25.04
CA GLN A 187 -11.98 2.06 -24.00
C GLN A 187 -12.86 2.40 -22.79
N ALA A 188 -13.96 1.66 -22.67
CA ALA A 188 -14.54 1.29 -21.39
C ALA A 188 -13.66 0.20 -20.75
N GLY A 189 -13.59 0.20 -19.42
CA GLY A 189 -13.14 -0.96 -18.65
C GLY A 189 -11.74 -0.87 -18.11
N SER A 190 -11.68 -0.46 -16.84
CA SER A 190 -10.92 -1.11 -15.77
C SER A 190 -10.72 -2.63 -15.93
N GLU A 191 -9.76 -3.14 -15.15
CA GLU A 191 -9.35 -4.56 -14.93
C GLU A 191 -8.20 -5.01 -15.87
N GLU A 192 -7.01 -5.38 -15.42
CA GLU A 192 -6.61 -6.10 -14.20
C GLU A 192 -5.45 -5.38 -13.47
N LYS A 193 -5.77 -4.76 -12.33
CA LYS A 193 -4.79 -4.51 -11.26
C LYS A 193 -4.80 -5.73 -10.33
N LYS A 194 -3.82 -6.61 -10.47
CA LYS A 194 -3.41 -7.65 -9.51
C LYS A 194 -1.89 -7.78 -9.67
N LYS A 195 -1.03 -7.80 -8.66
CA LYS A 195 -1.14 -7.99 -7.22
C LYS A 195 0.09 -7.34 -6.58
N GLY A 196 -0.06 -6.94 -5.32
CA GLY A 196 1.03 -6.43 -4.50
C GLY A 196 2.22 -7.40 -4.42
N ALA A 197 3.39 -6.83 -4.23
CA ALA A 197 4.54 -7.56 -3.77
C ALA A 197 5.43 -6.64 -2.94
N HIS A 198 5.37 -6.84 -1.63
CA HIS A 198 6.41 -6.50 -0.68
C HIS A 198 7.80 -6.67 -1.27
N LYS A 199 8.69 -5.70 -1.04
CA LYS A 199 10.14 -5.93 -1.19
C LYS A 199 10.91 -5.42 0.01
N GLU A 200 11.24 -6.37 0.89
CA GLU A 200 12.41 -6.30 1.75
C GLU A 200 13.63 -5.82 0.95
N ASN A 201 14.34 -4.86 1.52
CA ASN A 201 15.44 -4.13 0.93
C ASN A 201 16.78 -4.89 1.03
N ARG A 202 16.79 -6.19 0.68
CA ARG A 202 17.93 -7.08 0.92
C ARG A 202 18.87 -7.25 -0.29
N TRP A 203 18.49 -6.79 -1.49
CA TRP A 203 19.12 -7.18 -2.76
C TRP A 203 19.68 -6.01 -3.59
N GLN A 204 19.93 -4.81 -3.04
CA GLN A 204 20.48 -3.71 -3.85
C GLN A 204 21.86 -4.08 -4.45
N GLY A 205 22.71 -4.78 -3.68
CA GLY A 205 23.98 -5.30 -4.19
C GLY A 205 23.81 -6.43 -5.23
N GLU A 206 22.95 -7.41 -4.96
CA GLU A 206 22.75 -8.56 -5.83
C GLU A 206 22.01 -8.21 -7.12
N LEU A 207 21.10 -7.23 -7.10
CA LEU A 207 20.49 -6.68 -8.31
C LEU A 207 21.53 -5.94 -9.16
N ILE A 208 22.39 -5.11 -8.56
CA ILE A 208 23.46 -4.41 -9.29
C ILE A 208 24.42 -5.42 -9.91
N VAL A 209 24.84 -6.43 -9.16
CA VAL A 209 25.70 -7.52 -9.67
C VAL A 209 24.99 -8.30 -10.77
N TYR A 210 23.71 -8.62 -10.62
CA TYR A 210 22.91 -9.27 -11.66
C TYR A 210 22.79 -8.41 -12.93
N LEU A 211 22.52 -7.11 -12.80
CA LEU A 211 22.48 -6.18 -13.93
C LEU A 211 23.85 -6.09 -14.61
N LEU A 212 24.96 -6.08 -13.86
CA LEU A 212 26.30 -6.13 -14.42
C LEU A 212 26.56 -7.44 -15.19
N ILE A 213 26.15 -8.58 -14.65
CA ILE A 213 26.23 -9.88 -15.33
C ILE A 213 25.46 -9.85 -16.66
N VAL A 214 24.22 -9.34 -16.65
CA VAL A 214 23.39 -9.16 -17.85
C VAL A 214 24.09 -8.25 -18.86
N PHE A 215 24.61 -7.11 -18.41
CA PHE A 215 25.32 -6.16 -19.27
C PHE A 215 26.51 -6.82 -19.98
N LEU A 216 27.41 -7.46 -19.21
CA LEU A 216 28.59 -8.12 -19.75
C LEU A 216 28.24 -9.27 -20.69
N PHE A 217 27.22 -10.07 -20.35
CA PHE A 217 26.75 -11.19 -21.17
C PHE A 217 26.26 -10.73 -22.55
N PHE A 218 25.39 -9.72 -22.60
CA PHE A 218 24.84 -9.20 -23.85
C PHE A 218 25.88 -8.44 -24.67
N LEU A 219 26.74 -7.65 -24.02
CA LEU A 219 27.84 -6.94 -24.68
C LEU A 219 28.80 -7.95 -25.34
N GLY A 220 29.19 -8.99 -24.61
CA GLY A 220 30.09 -10.03 -25.09
C GLY A 220 29.56 -10.76 -26.32
N HIS A 221 28.32 -11.25 -26.28
CA HIS A 221 27.76 -11.99 -27.43
C HIS A 221 27.58 -11.12 -28.68
N GLN A 222 27.31 -9.83 -28.51
CA GLN A 222 26.97 -8.94 -29.61
C GLN A 222 28.20 -8.23 -30.21
N ALA A 223 29.33 -8.18 -29.50
CA ALA A 223 30.57 -7.59 -29.99
C ALA A 223 31.13 -8.27 -31.26
N ILE A 224 30.93 -9.59 -31.43
CA ILE A 224 31.44 -10.33 -32.59
C ILE A 224 30.63 -10.05 -33.86
N ARG A 225 29.32 -9.82 -33.70
CA ARG A 225 28.35 -9.88 -34.79
C ARG A 225 28.63 -8.91 -35.95
N PRO A 226 29.03 -7.64 -35.74
CA PRO A 226 29.24 -6.69 -36.82
C PRO A 226 30.38 -7.05 -37.79
N TYR A 227 31.37 -7.82 -37.34
CA TYR A 227 32.61 -8.08 -38.11
C TYR A 227 32.88 -9.56 -38.35
N LEU A 228 31.93 -10.44 -38.03
CA LEU A 228 32.08 -11.89 -38.15
C LEU A 228 32.38 -12.32 -39.59
N THR A 229 31.69 -11.75 -40.58
CA THR A 229 31.88 -12.12 -42.01
C THR A 229 33.24 -11.67 -42.52
N MET A 230 33.71 -10.48 -42.14
CA MET A 230 35.07 -10.00 -42.44
C MET A 230 36.14 -10.93 -41.84
N PHE A 231 35.96 -11.34 -40.58
CA PHE A 231 36.84 -12.32 -39.94
C PHE A 231 36.89 -13.64 -40.72
N LEU A 232 35.72 -14.17 -41.12
CA LEU A 232 35.63 -15.43 -41.84
C LEU A 232 36.22 -15.35 -43.24
N GLU A 233 35.99 -14.25 -43.95
CA GLU A 233 36.53 -13.99 -45.29
C GLU A 233 38.06 -13.87 -45.28
N GLN A 234 38.64 -13.27 -44.23
CA GLN A 234 40.08 -13.15 -44.08
C GLN A 234 40.76 -14.50 -43.76
N ASN A 235 40.10 -15.37 -42.98
CA ASN A 235 40.71 -16.59 -42.48
C ASN A 235 40.31 -17.86 -43.26
N TYR A 236 39.23 -17.81 -44.05
CA TYR A 236 38.73 -18.95 -44.81
C TYR A 236 38.24 -18.52 -46.20
N THR A 237 38.49 -19.36 -47.20
CA THR A 237 37.98 -19.18 -48.57
C THR A 237 36.54 -19.68 -48.67
N LEU A 238 35.59 -18.83 -48.28
CA LEU A 238 34.16 -19.16 -48.21
C LEU A 238 33.34 -18.34 -49.21
N SER A 239 32.27 -18.94 -49.74
CA SER A 239 31.27 -18.21 -50.52
C SER A 239 30.44 -17.30 -49.61
N ASN A 240 29.83 -16.24 -50.17
CA ASN A 240 28.91 -15.35 -49.42
C ASN A 240 27.73 -16.10 -48.79
N GLN A 241 27.29 -17.21 -49.39
CA GLN A 241 26.26 -18.09 -48.81
C GLN A 241 26.78 -18.82 -47.57
N SER A 242 28.02 -19.33 -47.62
CA SER A 242 28.68 -19.99 -46.49
C SER A 242 28.95 -19.01 -45.35
N LEU A 243 29.38 -17.78 -45.66
CA LEU A 243 29.57 -16.70 -44.67
C LEU A 243 28.26 -16.36 -43.95
N SER A 244 27.17 -16.23 -44.72
CA SER A 244 25.84 -15.99 -44.17
C SER A 244 25.36 -17.14 -43.27
N LEU A 245 25.61 -18.39 -43.66
CA LEU A 245 25.25 -19.56 -42.86
C LEU A 245 25.93 -19.55 -41.48
N MET A 246 27.21 -19.16 -41.42
CA MET A 246 27.95 -19.00 -40.15
C MET A 246 27.41 -17.87 -39.29
N TYR A 247 26.93 -16.79 -39.92
CA TYR A 247 26.33 -15.65 -39.22
C TYR A 247 24.98 -16.00 -38.58
N VAL A 248 24.12 -16.73 -39.28
CA VAL A 248 22.77 -17.10 -38.77
C VAL A 248 22.78 -18.34 -37.86
N MET A 249 23.92 -19.04 -37.76
CA MET A 249 24.06 -20.29 -37.01
C MET A 249 23.51 -20.25 -35.57
N PRO A 250 23.71 -19.19 -34.77
CA PRO A 250 23.09 -19.12 -33.43
C PRO A 250 21.56 -19.15 -33.45
N SER A 251 20.92 -18.57 -34.48
CA SER A 251 19.46 -18.59 -34.61
C SER A 251 18.94 -19.94 -35.13
N LEU A 252 19.71 -20.64 -35.97
CA LEU A 252 19.38 -22.02 -36.38
C LEU A 252 19.37 -22.98 -35.19
N VAL A 253 20.41 -22.89 -34.34
CA VAL A 253 20.52 -23.70 -33.12
C VAL A 253 19.42 -23.34 -32.13
N ALA A 254 19.06 -22.06 -31.99
CA ALA A 254 17.97 -21.62 -31.12
C ALA A 254 16.63 -22.26 -31.50
N ILE A 255 16.24 -22.25 -32.78
CA ILE A 255 14.99 -22.88 -33.25
C ILE A 255 15.01 -24.39 -33.02
N PHE A 256 16.14 -25.05 -33.29
CA PHE A 256 16.27 -26.49 -33.07
C PHE A 256 16.15 -26.88 -31.60
N LEU A 257 16.82 -26.15 -30.70
CA LEU A 257 16.83 -26.45 -29.26
C LEU A 257 15.52 -26.07 -28.55
N GLN A 258 14.72 -25.16 -29.10
CA GLN A 258 13.49 -24.66 -28.47
C GLN A 258 12.50 -25.77 -28.09
N GLY A 259 12.48 -26.89 -28.83
CA GLY A 259 11.64 -28.06 -28.59
C GLY A 259 12.30 -29.22 -27.81
N LEU A 260 13.63 -29.20 -27.65
CA LEU A 260 14.41 -30.33 -27.11
C LEU A 260 14.91 -30.10 -25.67
N LEU A 261 14.86 -28.87 -25.17
CA LEU A 261 15.41 -28.53 -23.86
C LEU A 261 14.52 -29.04 -22.70
N PRO A 262 15.05 -29.88 -21.79
CA PRO A 262 14.32 -30.35 -20.62
C PRO A 262 14.23 -29.24 -19.56
N ARG A 263 13.21 -28.38 -19.69
CA ARG A 263 13.02 -27.18 -18.84
C ARG A 263 12.99 -27.48 -17.34
N GLY A 264 12.49 -28.66 -16.95
CA GLY A 264 12.48 -29.11 -15.55
C GLY A 264 13.88 -29.35 -14.97
N PHE A 265 14.76 -30.01 -15.74
CA PHE A 265 16.15 -30.25 -15.35
C PHE A 265 16.95 -28.95 -15.27
N LEU A 266 16.77 -28.06 -16.25
CA LEU A 266 17.42 -26.77 -16.31
C LEU A 266 17.04 -25.89 -15.10
N LYS A 267 15.78 -25.93 -14.67
CA LYS A 267 15.30 -25.19 -13.49
C LYS A 267 15.93 -25.73 -12.20
N ALA A 268 16.09 -27.03 -12.05
CA ALA A 268 16.65 -27.63 -10.84
C ALA A 268 18.16 -27.33 -10.63
N HIS A 269 18.92 -27.17 -11.71
CA HIS A 269 20.38 -27.04 -11.66
C HIS A 269 20.92 -25.72 -12.25
N ILE A 270 20.08 -24.68 -12.34
CA ILE A 270 20.38 -23.47 -13.14
C ILE A 270 21.67 -22.76 -12.73
N ARG A 271 21.99 -22.68 -11.44
CA ARG A 271 23.16 -21.95 -10.94
C ARG A 271 24.48 -22.55 -11.47
N VAL A 272 24.59 -23.88 -11.42
CA VAL A 272 25.79 -24.61 -11.87
C VAL A 272 25.84 -24.65 -13.40
N ILE A 273 24.72 -24.92 -14.05
CA ILE A 273 24.64 -24.99 -15.51
C ILE A 273 24.97 -23.64 -16.14
N LEU A 274 24.43 -22.53 -15.62
CA LEU A 274 24.61 -21.20 -16.18
C LEU A 274 26.06 -20.72 -16.04
N LEU A 275 26.68 -20.95 -14.87
CA LEU A 275 28.09 -20.63 -14.64
C LEU A 275 29.00 -21.41 -15.61
N ALA A 276 28.79 -22.72 -15.71
CA ALA A 276 29.58 -23.59 -16.57
C ALA A 276 29.40 -23.25 -18.06
N LEU A 277 28.18 -23.00 -18.52
CA LEU A 277 27.89 -22.71 -19.92
C LEU A 277 28.37 -21.32 -20.34
N ILE A 278 28.22 -20.28 -19.50
CA ILE A 278 28.73 -18.95 -19.85
C ILE A 278 30.26 -18.98 -19.93
N GLY A 279 30.94 -19.63 -18.97
CA GLY A 279 32.38 -19.85 -19.03
C GLY A 279 32.80 -20.64 -20.28
N LEU A 280 32.09 -21.72 -20.60
CA LEU A 280 32.32 -22.53 -21.80
C LEU A 280 32.13 -21.71 -23.08
N THR A 281 31.10 -20.87 -23.18
CA THR A 281 30.88 -20.00 -24.34
C THR A 281 32.03 -19.01 -24.52
N GLY A 282 32.55 -18.42 -23.45
CA GLY A 282 33.73 -17.56 -23.50
C GLY A 282 34.95 -18.30 -24.06
N ILE A 283 35.20 -19.53 -23.60
CA ILE A 283 36.29 -20.38 -24.09
C ILE A 283 36.10 -20.74 -25.57
N MET A 284 34.88 -21.10 -25.99
CA MET A 284 34.57 -21.43 -27.39
C MET A 284 34.72 -20.22 -28.31
N VAL A 285 34.50 -18.99 -27.82
CA VAL A 285 34.79 -17.77 -28.58
C VAL A 285 36.29 -17.58 -28.77
N PHE A 286 37.12 -17.84 -27.76
CA PHE A 286 38.58 -17.80 -27.91
C PHE A 286 39.07 -18.84 -28.92
N LEU A 287 38.57 -20.07 -28.83
CA LEU A 287 38.95 -21.16 -29.73
C LEU A 287 38.60 -20.85 -31.21
N GLN A 288 37.56 -20.05 -31.48
CA GLN A 288 37.26 -19.61 -32.83
C GLN A 288 38.38 -18.79 -33.48
N THR A 289 39.25 -18.16 -32.70
CA THR A 289 40.38 -17.35 -33.20
C THR A 289 41.65 -18.16 -33.49
N THR A 290 41.71 -19.41 -33.03
CA THR A 290 42.89 -20.28 -33.08
C THR A 290 42.73 -21.47 -34.03
N VAL A 291 41.54 -21.63 -34.63
CA VAL A 291 41.21 -22.77 -35.48
C VAL A 291 41.42 -22.39 -36.94
N ASP A 292 42.31 -23.11 -37.63
CA ASP A 292 42.63 -22.81 -39.04
C ASP A 292 41.77 -23.61 -40.04
N GLN A 293 41.00 -24.60 -39.58
CA GLN A 293 40.15 -25.44 -40.42
C GLN A 293 38.66 -25.06 -40.30
N VAL A 294 37.97 -24.91 -41.43
CA VAL A 294 36.55 -24.52 -41.50
C VAL A 294 35.63 -25.47 -40.71
N TRP A 295 35.82 -26.79 -40.81
CA TRP A 295 34.98 -27.77 -40.10
C TRP A 295 35.15 -27.69 -38.59
N SER A 296 36.37 -27.48 -38.12
CA SER A 296 36.67 -27.25 -36.71
C SER A 296 36.06 -25.93 -36.23
N PHE A 297 36.04 -24.88 -37.06
CA PHE A 297 35.37 -23.63 -36.74
C PHE A 297 33.85 -23.81 -36.60
N ILE A 298 33.23 -24.54 -37.54
CA ILE A 298 31.80 -24.88 -37.49
C ILE A 298 31.46 -25.61 -36.19
N PHE A 299 32.25 -26.62 -35.83
CA PHE A 299 32.04 -27.39 -34.61
C PHE A 299 32.07 -26.50 -33.35
N VAL A 300 33.09 -25.66 -33.21
CA VAL A 300 33.22 -24.72 -32.09
C VAL A 300 32.07 -23.70 -32.08
N ARG A 301 31.65 -23.21 -33.25
CA ARG A 301 30.55 -22.25 -33.40
C ARG A 301 29.20 -22.86 -33.03
N VAL A 302 28.97 -24.14 -33.32
CA VAL A 302 27.77 -24.87 -32.88
C VAL A 302 27.74 -24.98 -31.36
N ILE A 303 28.85 -25.37 -30.71
CA ILE A 303 28.92 -25.48 -29.24
C ILE A 303 28.68 -24.10 -28.60
N TYR A 304 29.32 -23.05 -29.13
CA TYR A 304 29.06 -21.67 -28.72
C TYR A 304 27.58 -21.31 -28.84
N SER A 305 26.95 -21.67 -29.96
CA SER A 305 25.53 -21.36 -30.22
C SER A 305 24.58 -22.07 -29.25
N VAL A 306 24.88 -23.33 -28.91
CA VAL A 306 24.13 -24.08 -27.88
C VAL A 306 24.29 -23.41 -26.52
N GLY A 307 25.53 -23.12 -26.12
CA GLY A 307 25.82 -22.47 -24.84
C GLY A 307 25.18 -21.09 -24.72
N PHE A 308 25.21 -20.28 -25.78
CA PHE A 308 24.57 -18.96 -25.83
C PHE A 308 23.07 -19.06 -25.60
N PHE A 309 22.39 -19.93 -26.36
CA PHE A 309 20.94 -20.06 -26.28
C PHE A 309 20.48 -20.58 -24.91
N VAL A 310 21.16 -21.59 -24.36
CA VAL A 310 20.84 -22.13 -23.04
C VAL A 310 21.14 -21.11 -21.95
N SER A 311 22.21 -20.33 -22.08
CA SER A 311 22.54 -19.26 -21.12
C SER A 311 21.54 -18.12 -21.16
N LEU A 312 21.02 -17.76 -22.34
CA LEU A 312 19.96 -16.75 -22.51
C LEU A 312 18.69 -17.15 -21.74
N ILE A 313 18.23 -18.39 -21.95
CA ILE A 313 17.08 -18.95 -21.19
C ILE A 313 17.40 -19.02 -19.70
N GLY A 314 18.63 -19.41 -19.36
CA GLY A 314 19.06 -19.57 -17.98
C GLY A 314 19.15 -18.26 -17.20
N MET A 315 19.53 -17.16 -17.84
CA MET A 315 19.53 -15.82 -17.26
C MET A 315 18.11 -15.36 -16.88
N ASP A 316 17.13 -15.59 -17.75
CA ASP A 316 15.71 -15.30 -17.48
C ASP A 316 15.17 -16.18 -16.34
N LEU A 317 15.49 -17.48 -16.35
CA LEU A 317 15.09 -18.38 -15.26
C LEU A 317 15.74 -17.99 -13.92
N LEU A 318 17.01 -17.57 -13.94
CA LEU A 318 17.73 -17.10 -12.76
C LEU A 318 17.12 -15.80 -12.21
N PHE A 319 16.71 -14.86 -13.06
CA PHE A 319 16.00 -13.64 -12.66
C PHE A 319 14.76 -13.94 -11.81
N PHE A 320 13.98 -14.95 -12.22
CA PHE A 320 12.79 -15.38 -11.48
C PHE A 320 13.13 -16.18 -10.22
N GLN A 321 14.17 -17.02 -10.23
CA GLN A 321 14.61 -17.78 -9.05
C GLN A 321 15.23 -16.89 -7.96
N LEU A 322 15.95 -15.84 -8.33
CA LEU A 322 16.48 -14.84 -7.40
C LEU A 322 15.38 -13.94 -6.82
N GLY A 323 14.11 -14.16 -7.18
CA GLY A 323 12.99 -13.36 -6.69
C GLY A 323 13.00 -11.90 -7.17
N ILE A 324 13.91 -11.54 -8.08
CA ILE A 324 14.07 -10.18 -8.61
C ILE A 324 12.78 -9.76 -9.34
N GLY A 325 12.21 -10.66 -10.15
CA GLY A 325 11.00 -10.43 -10.94
C GLY A 325 9.66 -10.53 -10.20
N LYS A 326 9.61 -11.02 -8.96
CA LYS A 326 8.35 -11.22 -8.22
C LYS A 326 7.83 -9.96 -7.51
N ARG A 327 8.64 -8.91 -7.43
CA ARG A 327 8.45 -7.84 -6.42
C ARG A 327 8.28 -6.41 -6.97
N SER A 328 8.48 -6.17 -8.27
CA SER A 328 8.10 -4.91 -8.94
C SER A 328 8.24 -5.00 -10.47
N PRO A 329 7.28 -4.50 -11.28
CA PRO A 329 7.45 -4.34 -12.73
C PRO A 329 8.70 -3.53 -13.13
N LEU A 330 9.20 -2.68 -12.23
CA LEU A 330 10.37 -1.83 -12.44
C LEU A 330 11.67 -2.64 -12.58
N SER A 331 11.82 -3.76 -11.86
CA SER A 331 13.04 -4.58 -11.91
C SER A 331 13.21 -5.30 -13.25
N TYR A 332 12.10 -5.72 -13.87
CA TYR A 332 12.13 -6.29 -15.22
C TYR A 332 12.46 -5.21 -16.25
N SER A 333 11.87 -4.01 -16.10
CA SER A 333 12.21 -2.85 -16.94
C SER A 333 13.71 -2.51 -16.87
N LEU A 334 14.33 -2.55 -15.69
CA LEU A 334 15.77 -2.31 -15.52
C LEU A 334 16.63 -3.34 -16.25
N VAL A 335 16.29 -4.63 -16.19
CA VAL A 335 17.01 -5.68 -16.93
C VAL A 335 16.94 -5.42 -18.43
N ILE A 336 15.76 -5.11 -18.96
CA ILE A 336 15.56 -4.79 -20.39
C ILE A 336 16.33 -3.51 -20.77
N SER A 337 16.33 -2.48 -19.94
CA SER A 337 17.14 -1.28 -20.16
C SER A 337 18.63 -1.62 -20.23
N THR A 338 19.15 -2.42 -19.29
CA THR A 338 20.56 -2.85 -19.27
C THR A 338 20.95 -3.65 -20.51
N GLN A 339 20.07 -4.53 -21.01
CA GLN A 339 20.30 -5.24 -22.29
C GLN A 339 20.44 -4.26 -23.46
N ASN A 340 19.59 -3.24 -23.54
CA ASN A 340 19.65 -2.24 -24.60
C ASN A 340 20.90 -1.36 -24.52
N ILE A 341 21.36 -1.02 -23.30
CA ILE A 341 22.62 -0.31 -23.09
C ILE A 341 23.79 -1.19 -23.60
N ALA A 342 23.82 -2.48 -23.27
CA ALA A 342 24.84 -3.40 -23.78
C ALA A 342 24.85 -3.48 -25.33
N LEU A 343 23.67 -3.52 -25.95
CA LEU A 343 23.52 -3.52 -27.41
C LEU A 343 24.02 -2.24 -28.08
N LEU A 344 23.96 -1.09 -27.39
CA LEU A 344 24.50 0.18 -27.86
C LEU A 344 26.03 0.18 -27.81
N PHE A 345 26.63 -0.31 -26.72
CA PHE A 345 28.10 -0.31 -26.54
C PHE A 345 28.83 -1.37 -27.37
N ALA A 346 28.14 -2.44 -27.79
CA ALA A 346 28.73 -3.56 -28.54
C ALA A 346 29.49 -3.15 -29.82
N PRO A 347 28.88 -2.43 -30.79
CA PRO A 347 29.59 -2.05 -32.02
C PRO A 347 30.77 -1.10 -31.78
N MET A 348 30.67 -0.19 -30.80
CA MET A 348 31.73 0.75 -30.45
C MET A 348 32.93 0.03 -29.82
N SER A 349 32.67 -0.86 -28.87
CA SER A 349 33.71 -1.66 -28.22
C SER A 349 34.39 -2.61 -29.20
N ALA A 350 33.61 -3.20 -30.12
CA ALA A 350 34.15 -4.05 -31.17
C ALA A 350 35.04 -3.28 -32.15
N LEU A 351 34.68 -2.05 -32.53
CA LEU A 351 35.50 -1.19 -33.41
C LEU A 351 36.88 -0.93 -32.79
N VAL A 352 36.91 -0.48 -31.54
CA VAL A 352 38.17 -0.22 -30.80
C VAL A 352 39.07 -1.45 -30.81
N MET A 353 38.49 -2.64 -30.65
CA MET A 353 39.25 -3.88 -30.66
C MET A 353 39.74 -4.30 -32.04
N VAL A 354 39.00 -3.98 -33.11
CA VAL A 354 39.48 -4.19 -34.49
C VAL A 354 40.68 -3.29 -34.78
N GLU A 355 40.67 -2.04 -34.33
CA GLU A 355 41.79 -1.11 -34.52
C GLU A 355 43.04 -1.55 -33.74
N LEU A 356 42.87 -2.12 -32.54
CA LEU A 356 43.98 -2.57 -31.70
C LEU A 356 44.56 -3.93 -32.09
N SER A 357 43.76 -4.87 -32.59
CA SER A 357 44.17 -6.28 -32.74
C SER A 357 43.60 -6.96 -33.99
N GLY A 358 43.14 -6.19 -34.97
CA GLY A 358 42.51 -6.69 -36.19
C GLY A 358 41.20 -7.45 -35.91
N PHE A 359 40.71 -8.20 -36.90
CA PHE A 359 39.41 -8.89 -36.80
C PHE A 359 39.35 -10.01 -35.74
N LYS A 360 40.47 -10.38 -35.11
CA LYS A 360 40.52 -11.24 -33.92
C LYS A 360 40.10 -10.50 -32.65
N GLY A 361 40.28 -9.17 -32.60
CA GLY A 361 40.02 -8.33 -31.43
C GLY A 361 38.59 -8.47 -30.85
N PRO A 362 37.51 -8.38 -31.64
CA PRO A 362 36.15 -8.55 -31.15
C PRO A 362 35.87 -9.90 -30.48
N PHE A 363 36.53 -10.98 -30.93
CA PHE A 363 36.43 -12.30 -30.32
C PHE A 363 37.16 -12.33 -28.98
N LEU A 364 38.35 -11.73 -28.88
CA LEU A 364 39.08 -11.62 -27.61
C LEU A 364 38.28 -10.85 -26.56
N LEU A 365 37.72 -9.70 -26.96
CA LEU A 365 36.84 -8.90 -26.09
C LEU A 365 35.62 -9.70 -25.66
N SER A 366 34.95 -10.36 -26.60
CA SER A 366 33.78 -11.20 -26.31
C SER A 366 34.11 -12.30 -25.31
N GLY A 367 35.20 -13.05 -25.52
CA GLY A 367 35.65 -14.09 -24.61
C GLY A 367 35.92 -13.56 -23.19
N LEU A 368 36.62 -12.41 -23.07
CA LEU A 368 36.88 -11.77 -21.78
C LEU A 368 35.61 -11.32 -21.06
N LEU A 369 34.67 -10.69 -21.78
CA LEU A 369 33.41 -10.22 -21.22
C LEU A 369 32.53 -11.38 -20.74
N LEU A 370 32.50 -12.51 -21.47
CA LEU A 370 31.76 -13.69 -21.06
C LEU A 370 32.38 -14.39 -19.86
N ILE A 371 33.72 -14.47 -19.78
CA ILE A 371 34.41 -14.93 -18.58
C ILE A 371 34.12 -13.98 -17.40
N GLY A 372 34.14 -12.67 -17.61
CA GLY A 372 33.76 -11.68 -16.60
C GLY A 372 32.32 -11.86 -16.10
N SER A 373 31.38 -12.18 -17.01
CA SER A 373 29.99 -12.51 -16.66
C SER A 373 29.90 -13.80 -15.82
N ALA A 374 30.67 -14.84 -16.16
CA ALA A 374 30.76 -16.06 -15.37
C ALA A 374 31.39 -15.82 -13.98
N ILE A 375 32.44 -14.99 -13.89
CA ILE A 375 33.04 -14.58 -12.62
C ILE A 375 32.01 -13.81 -11.78
N GLY A 376 31.27 -12.89 -12.40
CA GLY A 376 30.16 -12.18 -11.74
C GLY A 376 29.14 -13.15 -11.14
N LEU A 377 28.73 -14.18 -11.89
CA LEU A 377 27.84 -15.24 -11.38
C LEU A 377 28.46 -16.03 -10.23
N PHE A 378 29.75 -16.34 -10.31
CA PHE A 378 30.47 -17.01 -9.23
C PHE A 378 30.48 -16.16 -7.95
N LEU A 379 30.77 -14.86 -8.06
CA LEU A 379 30.72 -13.91 -6.93
C LEU A 379 29.31 -13.83 -6.34
N LEU A 380 28.29 -13.77 -7.19
CA LEU A 380 26.87 -13.70 -6.84
C LEU A 380 26.38 -14.98 -6.15
N PHE A 381 27.01 -16.13 -6.39
CA PHE A 381 26.62 -17.42 -5.79
C PHE A 381 27.47 -17.84 -4.59
N TYR A 382 28.74 -17.41 -4.49
CA TYR A 382 29.71 -18.02 -3.58
C TYR A 382 30.46 -17.04 -2.67
N ILE A 383 30.30 -15.72 -2.82
CA ILE A 383 30.89 -14.73 -1.89
C ILE A 383 29.79 -14.01 -1.11
N PRO A 384 29.73 -14.16 0.23
CA PRO A 384 28.77 -13.42 1.05
C PRO A 384 29.18 -11.93 1.10
N ILE A 385 28.40 -11.07 0.45
CA ILE A 385 28.58 -9.61 0.52
C ILE A 385 28.16 -9.14 1.92
N LYS A 386 29.12 -9.05 2.86
CA LYS A 386 28.92 -8.43 4.17
C LYS A 386 28.80 -6.92 3.99
N SER A 387 27.60 -6.37 4.18
CA SER A 387 27.42 -4.96 4.50
C SER A 387 27.14 -4.82 5.99
N SER A 388 27.94 -3.97 6.63
CA SER A 388 27.87 -3.61 8.04
C SER A 388 26.90 -2.45 8.24
N ILE A 389 26.44 -2.31 9.49
CA ILE A 389 25.71 -1.18 10.12
C ILE A 389 24.17 -1.32 10.13
N TYR A 390 23.63 -1.24 11.36
CA TYR A 390 22.23 -1.16 11.84
C TYR A 390 21.54 -2.43 12.40
N ILE A 391 21.99 -2.80 13.60
CA ILE A 391 21.25 -2.87 14.90
C ILE A 391 19.76 -3.31 14.87
N LYS A 392 19.48 -4.38 15.63
CA LYS A 392 18.19 -4.86 16.17
C LYS A 392 17.03 -5.27 15.23
N LYS A 393 17.33 -5.90 14.08
CA LYS A 393 16.35 -6.77 13.37
C LYS A 393 16.73 -8.26 13.38
N ARG A 394 17.42 -8.71 14.44
CA ARG A 394 18.07 -10.02 14.49
C ARG A 394 17.24 -11.16 15.10
N GLU A 395 15.95 -10.94 15.36
CA GLU A 395 15.04 -12.04 15.79
C GLU A 395 14.03 -12.47 14.72
N LEU A 396 13.77 -11.66 13.67
CA LEU A 396 12.84 -12.03 12.60
C LEU A 396 13.49 -12.75 11.40
N ASP A 397 14.80 -12.67 11.26
CA ASP A 397 15.54 -13.29 10.14
C ASP A 397 15.69 -14.82 10.23
N ASN A 398 15.13 -15.42 11.28
CA ASN A 398 14.98 -16.88 11.44
C ASN A 398 13.52 -17.32 11.57
N VAL A 399 12.52 -16.44 11.38
CA VAL A 399 11.12 -16.87 11.36
C VAL A 399 10.88 -17.61 10.05
N LYS A 400 11.02 -18.92 10.12
CA LYS A 400 10.58 -19.79 9.05
C LYS A 400 9.05 -19.74 9.04
N ILE A 401 8.44 -20.10 7.90
CA ILE A 401 6.97 -20.18 7.81
C ILE A 401 6.40 -21.06 8.95
N CYS A 402 7.11 -22.10 9.38
CA CYS A 402 6.72 -22.97 10.50
C CYS A 402 6.77 -22.31 11.88
N ASP A 403 7.42 -21.16 12.03
CA ASP A 403 7.54 -20.41 13.28
C ASP A 403 6.50 -19.27 13.35
N THR A 404 5.66 -19.13 12.32
CA THR A 404 4.54 -18.19 12.33
C THR A 404 3.60 -18.57 13.50
N PRO A 405 3.26 -17.64 14.41
CA PRO A 405 2.46 -17.96 15.59
C PRO A 405 0.99 -18.18 15.21
N LEU A 406 0.64 -19.36 14.70
CA LEU A 406 -0.71 -19.68 14.20
C LEU A 406 -1.52 -20.54 15.19
N THR A 407 -1.08 -20.67 16.45
CA THR A 407 -1.71 -21.56 17.46
C THR A 407 -3.14 -21.17 17.80
N MET A 408 -3.47 -19.88 17.71
CA MET A 408 -4.84 -19.38 17.92
C MET A 408 -5.81 -19.75 16.80
N LEU A 409 -5.31 -20.04 15.59
CA LEU A 409 -6.14 -20.31 14.41
C LEU A 409 -6.58 -21.78 14.39
N THR A 410 -7.38 -22.15 15.37
CA THR A 410 -8.12 -23.41 15.40
C THR A 410 -9.50 -23.23 14.77
N GLU A 411 -10.08 -24.32 14.28
CA GLU A 411 -11.45 -24.31 13.75
C GLU A 411 -12.46 -23.82 14.80
N GLU A 412 -12.30 -24.24 16.05
CA GLU A 412 -13.16 -23.83 17.18
C GLU A 412 -13.11 -22.32 17.42
N ASN A 413 -11.90 -21.74 17.56
CA ASN A 413 -11.73 -20.30 17.77
C ASN A 413 -12.26 -19.49 16.59
N TRP A 414 -12.01 -19.97 15.36
CA TRP A 414 -12.50 -19.31 14.15
C TRP A 414 -14.03 -19.30 14.08
N ILE A 415 -14.69 -20.45 14.31
CA ILE A 415 -16.16 -20.55 14.33
C ILE A 415 -16.75 -19.66 15.43
N HIS A 416 -16.12 -19.62 16.61
CA HIS A 416 -16.55 -18.76 17.70
C HIS A 416 -16.47 -17.28 17.31
N ALA A 417 -15.31 -16.82 16.82
CA ALA A 417 -15.11 -15.44 16.39
C ALA A 417 -16.09 -15.03 15.26
N ASP A 418 -16.29 -15.90 14.27
CA ASP A 418 -17.21 -15.67 13.15
C ASP A 418 -18.67 -15.56 13.60
N LYS A 419 -19.09 -16.39 14.57
CA LYS A 419 -20.43 -16.32 15.17
C LYS A 419 -20.66 -15.05 15.99
N GLN A 420 -19.66 -14.63 16.78
CA GLN A 420 -19.75 -13.38 17.55
C GLN A 420 -19.80 -12.16 16.62
N LEU A 421 -18.98 -12.16 15.57
CA LEU A 421 -19.00 -11.11 14.56
C LEU A 421 -20.35 -11.07 13.83
N LEU A 422 -20.93 -12.22 13.47
CA LEU A 422 -22.26 -12.27 12.85
C LEU A 422 -23.35 -11.70 13.77
N ALA A 423 -23.34 -12.05 15.06
CA ALA A 423 -24.27 -11.49 16.03
C ALA A 423 -24.17 -9.96 16.10
N LYS A 424 -22.94 -9.44 16.18
CA LYS A 424 -22.65 -8.01 16.13
C LYS A 424 -23.14 -7.36 14.83
N MET A 425 -22.89 -7.99 13.69
CA MET A 425 -23.35 -7.48 12.40
C MET A 425 -24.87 -7.40 12.33
N LEU A 426 -25.58 -8.47 12.69
CA LEU A 426 -27.05 -8.47 12.73
C LEU A 426 -27.56 -7.34 13.63
N GLN A 427 -27.01 -7.21 14.83
CA GLN A 427 -27.39 -6.19 15.80
C GLN A 427 -27.25 -4.76 15.25
N GLU A 428 -26.05 -4.41 14.79
CA GLU A 428 -25.75 -3.04 14.38
C GLU A 428 -26.35 -2.71 13.00
N PHE A 429 -26.52 -3.71 12.13
CA PHE A 429 -27.14 -3.52 10.82
C PHE A 429 -28.66 -3.34 10.93
N ILE A 430 -29.31 -3.94 11.93
CA ILE A 430 -30.72 -3.65 12.27
C ILE A 430 -30.84 -2.23 12.80
N TYR A 431 -29.97 -1.83 13.73
CA TYR A 431 -29.98 -0.47 14.29
C TYR A 431 -29.81 0.61 13.19
N GLU A 432 -28.85 0.40 12.27
CA GLU A 432 -28.58 1.30 11.14
C GLU A 432 -29.51 1.09 9.93
N GLU A 433 -30.51 0.21 10.04
CA GLU A 433 -31.48 -0.07 8.97
C GLU A 433 -30.79 -0.42 7.62
N ILE A 434 -29.68 -1.17 7.70
CA ILE A 434 -28.98 -1.71 6.53
C ILE A 434 -29.86 -2.77 5.86
N PHE A 435 -30.58 -3.54 6.67
CA PHE A 435 -31.71 -4.38 6.27
C PHE A 435 -32.77 -4.35 7.38
N VAL A 436 -33.99 -4.76 7.06
CA VAL A 436 -35.11 -4.81 8.02
C VAL A 436 -35.64 -6.25 8.07
N PRO A 437 -35.40 -7.00 9.16
CA PRO A 437 -35.92 -8.35 9.32
C PRO A 437 -37.42 -8.37 9.69
N ASP A 438 -38.12 -9.42 9.30
CA ASP A 438 -39.48 -9.71 9.76
C ASP A 438 -39.46 -10.19 11.22
N VAL A 439 -40.42 -9.73 12.03
CA VAL A 439 -40.65 -10.23 13.39
C VAL A 439 -41.65 -11.38 13.33
N LEU A 440 -41.22 -12.58 13.68
CA LEU A 440 -42.08 -13.78 13.68
C LEU A 440 -42.87 -13.93 14.98
N SER A 441 -42.25 -13.61 16.12
CA SER A 441 -42.87 -13.67 17.44
C SER A 441 -42.15 -12.73 18.41
N GLU A 442 -42.84 -12.36 19.48
CA GLU A 442 -42.29 -11.62 20.61
C GLU A 442 -42.79 -12.24 21.91
N GLU A 443 -41.88 -12.72 22.74
CA GLU A 443 -42.18 -13.33 24.04
C GLU A 443 -41.20 -12.79 25.09
N ASN A 444 -41.73 -12.24 26.20
CA ASN A 444 -40.92 -11.71 27.31
C ASN A 444 -39.81 -10.72 26.89
N GLY A 445 -40.10 -9.84 25.91
CA GLY A 445 -39.14 -8.85 25.39
C GLY A 445 -38.07 -9.41 24.43
N ILE A 446 -38.13 -10.71 24.13
CA ILE A 446 -37.30 -11.37 23.12
C ILE A 446 -38.10 -11.50 21.83
N ARG A 447 -37.55 -10.96 20.74
CA ARG A 447 -38.12 -11.11 19.40
C ARG A 447 -37.39 -12.19 18.63
N THR A 448 -38.14 -13.03 17.93
CA THR A 448 -37.61 -13.94 16.93
C THR A 448 -37.69 -13.28 15.57
N TYR A 449 -36.55 -13.11 14.93
CA TYR A 449 -36.41 -12.46 13.64
C TYR A 449 -36.20 -13.49 12.52
N LYS A 450 -36.75 -13.18 11.36
CA LYS A 450 -36.44 -13.83 10.09
C LYS A 450 -36.01 -12.76 9.11
N TRP A 451 -34.91 -13.01 8.41
CA TRP A 451 -34.56 -12.25 7.22
C TRP A 451 -34.22 -13.20 6.08
N GLU A 452 -34.74 -12.93 4.90
CA GLU A 452 -34.53 -13.72 3.70
C GLU A 452 -33.95 -12.81 2.62
N ASP A 453 -32.78 -13.18 2.09
CA ASP A 453 -32.14 -12.45 1.01
C ASP A 453 -32.72 -12.82 -0.37
N LYS A 454 -32.34 -12.11 -1.43
CA LYS A 454 -32.75 -12.35 -2.82
C LYS A 454 -32.37 -13.73 -3.38
N LYS A 455 -31.37 -14.42 -2.82
CA LYS A 455 -31.01 -15.81 -3.19
C LYS A 455 -31.84 -16.84 -2.43
N GLY A 456 -32.62 -16.40 -1.45
CA GLY A 456 -33.39 -17.25 -0.55
C GLY A 456 -32.55 -17.84 0.58
N THR A 457 -31.42 -17.24 0.93
CA THR A 457 -30.71 -17.52 2.19
C THR A 457 -31.57 -17.00 3.33
N VAL A 458 -31.86 -17.84 4.32
CA VAL A 458 -32.75 -17.49 5.42
C VAL A 458 -31.98 -17.46 6.74
N TYR A 459 -31.92 -16.28 7.35
CA TYR A 459 -31.34 -16.01 8.65
C TYR A 459 -32.45 -15.97 9.70
N HIS A 460 -32.41 -16.89 10.66
CA HIS A 460 -33.27 -16.92 11.83
C HIS A 460 -32.44 -16.67 13.08
N PHE A 461 -32.88 -15.75 13.94
CA PHE A 461 -32.18 -15.44 15.18
C PHE A 461 -33.13 -14.80 16.19
N GLN A 462 -32.74 -14.78 17.45
CA GLN A 462 -33.44 -14.11 18.52
C GLN A 462 -32.64 -12.90 18.99
N ALA A 463 -33.33 -11.81 19.30
CA ALA A 463 -32.71 -10.64 19.91
C ALA A 463 -33.63 -10.04 20.98
N LYS A 464 -33.02 -9.51 22.04
CA LYS A 464 -33.71 -8.76 23.08
C LYS A 464 -33.93 -7.34 22.58
N THR A 465 -35.13 -6.80 22.80
CA THR A 465 -35.42 -5.39 22.51
C THR A 465 -34.78 -4.50 23.56
N ARG A 466 -34.17 -3.39 23.13
CA ARG A 466 -33.52 -2.41 23.99
C ARG A 466 -33.99 -0.99 23.65
N LEU A 467 -33.69 -0.03 24.52
CA LEU A 467 -33.97 1.38 24.26
C LEU A 467 -33.08 1.92 23.12
N PHE A 468 -33.34 3.17 22.69
CA PHE A 468 -32.75 3.76 21.48
C PHE A 468 -32.96 2.92 20.21
N ASP A 469 -34.14 2.31 20.07
CA ASP A 469 -34.51 1.48 18.90
C ASP A 469 -33.48 0.38 18.57
N SER A 470 -32.79 -0.11 19.60
CA SER A 470 -31.71 -1.09 19.46
C SER A 470 -32.13 -2.49 19.88
N VAL A 471 -31.27 -3.46 19.57
CA VAL A 471 -31.48 -4.87 19.94
C VAL A 471 -30.19 -5.45 20.50
N SER A 472 -30.28 -6.51 21.29
CA SER A 472 -29.14 -7.34 21.71
C SER A 472 -29.30 -8.75 21.15
N VAL A 473 -28.52 -9.11 20.13
CA VAL A 473 -28.66 -10.39 19.40
C VAL A 473 -28.06 -11.53 20.22
N LEU A 474 -28.82 -12.62 20.40
CA LEU A 474 -28.36 -13.81 21.11
C LEU A 474 -27.54 -14.69 20.16
N PRO A 475 -26.20 -14.79 20.29
CA PRO A 475 -25.37 -15.46 19.29
C PRO A 475 -25.77 -16.93 19.07
N ASP A 476 -26.09 -17.64 20.15
CA ASP A 476 -26.46 -19.07 20.10
C ASP A 476 -27.79 -19.38 19.44
N SER A 477 -28.64 -18.36 19.26
CA SER A 477 -29.92 -18.50 18.58
C SER A 477 -29.82 -18.45 17.05
N ILE A 478 -28.69 -17.99 16.51
CA ILE A 478 -28.52 -17.73 15.08
C ILE A 478 -28.49 -19.06 14.31
N LYS A 479 -29.40 -19.20 13.34
CA LYS A 479 -29.53 -20.35 12.44
C LYS A 479 -29.67 -19.86 11.00
N ILE A 480 -28.85 -20.41 10.11
CA ILE A 480 -28.95 -20.18 8.67
C ILE A 480 -29.58 -21.43 8.05
N LEU A 481 -30.85 -21.34 7.64
CA LEU A 481 -31.64 -22.52 7.23
C LEU A 481 -31.37 -22.97 5.80
N LYS A 482 -30.92 -22.05 4.94
CA LYS A 482 -30.53 -22.33 3.56
C LYS A 482 -29.28 -21.50 3.30
N ASN A 483 -28.15 -22.17 3.03
CA ASN A 483 -26.89 -21.54 2.63
C ASN A 483 -26.26 -22.43 1.56
N ASP A 484 -26.20 -21.94 0.32
CA ASP A 484 -25.59 -22.67 -0.78
C ASP A 484 -24.04 -22.59 -0.72
N ASP A 485 -23.49 -21.64 0.04
CA ASP A 485 -22.05 -21.36 0.17
C ASP A 485 -21.52 -21.84 1.53
N LYS A 486 -21.30 -23.16 1.66
CA LYS A 486 -20.80 -23.77 2.91
C LYS A 486 -19.34 -23.47 3.26
N ASP A 487 -18.57 -22.96 2.31
CA ASP A 487 -17.12 -22.75 2.46
C ASP A 487 -16.76 -21.30 2.86
N ILE A 488 -17.75 -20.46 3.15
CA ILE A 488 -17.57 -19.04 3.49
C ILE A 488 -17.92 -18.81 4.97
N PRO A 489 -17.13 -18.00 5.72
CA PRO A 489 -17.49 -17.55 7.06
C PRO A 489 -18.89 -16.94 7.10
N ILE A 490 -19.69 -17.27 8.09
CA ILE A 490 -21.12 -16.91 8.16
C ILE A 490 -21.34 -15.40 8.27
N ALA A 491 -20.43 -14.66 8.91
CA ALA A 491 -20.44 -13.21 8.92
C ALA A 491 -20.24 -12.62 7.51
N LEU A 492 -19.35 -13.24 6.72
CA LEU A 492 -19.11 -12.83 5.33
C LEU A 492 -20.25 -13.25 4.40
N SER A 493 -20.92 -14.37 4.65
CA SER A 493 -22.16 -14.73 3.93
C SER A 493 -23.21 -13.64 4.09
N LEU A 494 -23.41 -13.10 5.31
CA LEU A 494 -24.31 -11.96 5.52
C LEU A 494 -23.87 -10.73 4.73
N LEU A 495 -22.58 -10.39 4.73
CA LEU A 495 -22.07 -9.27 3.94
C LEU A 495 -22.37 -9.42 2.44
N LEU A 496 -22.23 -10.63 1.90
CA LEU A 496 -22.54 -10.93 0.50
C LEU A 496 -24.04 -10.87 0.22
N SER A 497 -24.90 -11.36 1.13
CA SER A 497 -26.35 -11.19 1.05
C SER A 497 -26.72 -9.69 0.98
N ILE A 498 -26.11 -8.85 1.82
CA ILE A 498 -26.34 -7.39 1.81
C ILE A 498 -25.87 -6.74 0.50
N GLN A 499 -24.74 -7.18 -0.07
CA GLN A 499 -24.28 -6.70 -1.38
C GLN A 499 -25.35 -6.92 -2.46
N GLU A 500 -26.09 -8.02 -2.40
CA GLU A 500 -27.09 -8.36 -3.41
C GLU A 500 -28.43 -7.64 -3.18
N GLU A 501 -28.74 -7.31 -1.93
CA GLU A 501 -29.89 -6.48 -1.61
C GLU A 501 -29.77 -5.05 -2.15
N GLY A 502 -28.57 -4.47 -2.17
CA GLY A 502 -28.41 -3.03 -2.41
C GLY A 502 -27.07 -2.57 -2.98
N LYS A 503 -26.89 -1.24 -2.98
CA LYS A 503 -25.94 -0.44 -3.81
C LYS A 503 -24.43 -0.62 -3.48
N MET A 504 -24.03 -1.62 -2.70
CA MET A 504 -22.63 -1.80 -2.34
C MET A 504 -21.82 -2.30 -3.55
N SER A 505 -20.79 -1.54 -3.94
CA SER A 505 -19.96 -1.90 -5.09
C SER A 505 -19.13 -3.16 -4.82
N GLY A 506 -18.81 -3.94 -5.86
CA GLY A 506 -17.91 -5.11 -5.71
C GLY A 506 -16.51 -4.76 -5.21
N SER A 507 -16.04 -3.53 -5.46
CA SER A 507 -14.79 -3.01 -4.89
C SER A 507 -14.93 -2.85 -3.38
N THR A 508 -15.97 -2.15 -2.93
CA THR A 508 -16.27 -1.94 -1.51
C THR A 508 -16.42 -3.27 -0.77
N THR A 509 -17.20 -4.21 -1.31
CA THR A 509 -17.36 -5.53 -0.71
C THR A 509 -16.04 -6.27 -0.61
N GLY A 510 -15.22 -6.28 -1.67
CA GLY A 510 -13.93 -6.97 -1.66
C GLY A 510 -12.96 -6.43 -0.61
N HIS A 511 -12.97 -5.11 -0.38
CA HIS A 511 -12.17 -4.49 0.66
C HIS A 511 -12.74 -4.73 2.07
N LEU A 512 -14.07 -4.70 2.25
CA LEU A 512 -14.71 -5.05 3.52
C LEU A 512 -14.46 -6.50 3.91
N VAL A 513 -14.54 -7.44 2.96
CA VAL A 513 -14.17 -8.85 3.18
C VAL A 513 -12.76 -8.94 3.78
N ARG A 514 -11.80 -8.16 3.28
CA ARG A 514 -10.45 -8.13 3.81
C ARG A 514 -10.40 -7.59 5.25
N GLU A 515 -11.10 -6.50 5.54
CA GLU A 515 -11.14 -5.93 6.90
C GLU A 515 -11.82 -6.85 7.92
N TYR A 516 -12.90 -7.53 7.52
CA TYR A 516 -13.56 -8.52 8.37
C TYR A 516 -12.67 -9.74 8.62
N LEU A 517 -11.95 -10.25 7.62
CA LEU A 517 -11.00 -11.34 7.83
C LEU A 517 -9.85 -10.92 8.76
N HIS A 518 -9.36 -9.69 8.66
CA HIS A 518 -8.39 -9.14 9.60
C HIS A 518 -8.98 -9.00 11.02
N THR A 519 -10.25 -8.60 11.12
CA THR A 519 -10.97 -8.48 12.39
C THR A 519 -11.14 -9.85 13.06
N LEU A 520 -11.58 -10.87 12.31
CA LEU A 520 -11.69 -12.25 12.79
C LEU A 520 -10.34 -12.82 13.24
N LEU A 521 -9.29 -12.59 12.44
CA LEU A 521 -7.93 -12.97 12.83
C LEU A 521 -7.54 -12.31 14.17
N ALA A 522 -7.80 -11.01 14.32
CA ALA A 522 -7.51 -10.31 15.56
C ALA A 522 -8.31 -10.85 16.75
N ASP A 523 -9.59 -11.18 16.55
CA ASP A 523 -10.45 -11.74 17.58
C ASP A 523 -9.96 -13.11 18.05
N THR A 524 -9.44 -13.97 17.16
CA THR A 524 -8.81 -15.26 17.58
C THR A 524 -7.57 -15.05 18.46
N HIS A 525 -6.74 -14.05 18.16
CA HIS A 525 -5.59 -13.70 18.99
C HIS A 525 -6.00 -13.15 20.36
N ILE A 526 -7.05 -12.34 20.41
CA ILE A 526 -7.59 -11.79 21.66
C ILE A 526 -8.12 -12.93 22.53
N GLN A 527 -8.87 -13.86 21.95
CA GLN A 527 -9.43 -15.01 22.67
C GLN A 527 -8.33 -15.84 23.35
N GLU A 528 -7.26 -16.17 22.63
CA GLU A 528 -6.12 -16.95 23.16
C GLU A 528 -5.40 -16.24 24.33
N LYS A 529 -5.34 -14.91 24.31
CA LYS A 529 -4.52 -14.09 25.23
C LYS A 529 -5.32 -13.31 26.27
N SER A 530 -6.65 -13.47 26.30
CA SER A 530 -7.53 -12.69 27.17
C SER A 530 -7.32 -13.02 28.64
N LYS A 531 -7.27 -12.00 29.50
CA LYS A 531 -7.29 -12.17 30.95
C LYS A 531 -8.73 -12.14 31.46
N THR A 532 -8.97 -12.75 32.62
CA THR A 532 -10.28 -12.65 33.30
C THR A 532 -10.49 -11.24 33.87
N ALA A 533 -11.74 -10.81 34.00
CA ALA A 533 -12.14 -9.54 34.58
C ALA A 533 -11.52 -9.31 35.96
N GLU A 534 -11.43 -10.38 36.78
CA GLU A 534 -10.79 -10.34 38.10
C GLU A 534 -9.30 -9.94 38.05
N LYS A 535 -8.59 -10.27 36.97
CA LYS A 535 -7.19 -9.85 36.79
C LYS A 535 -7.09 -8.45 36.20
N LEU A 536 -8.01 -8.10 35.31
CA LEU A 536 -8.00 -6.81 34.60
C LEU A 536 -8.12 -5.61 35.55
N VAL A 537 -8.89 -5.72 36.63
CA VAL A 537 -9.11 -4.62 37.59
C VAL A 537 -7.82 -4.13 38.28
N TYR A 538 -6.76 -4.94 38.27
CA TYR A 538 -5.46 -4.60 38.85
C TYR A 538 -4.42 -4.14 37.81
N LEU A 539 -4.77 -4.14 36.52
CA LEU A 539 -3.85 -3.69 35.49
C LEU A 539 -3.69 -2.17 35.52
N ASP A 540 -2.49 -1.75 35.15
CA ASP A 540 -2.16 -0.36 34.87
C ASP A 540 -2.94 0.15 33.65
N TYR A 541 -3.18 1.47 33.58
CA TYR A 541 -3.95 2.10 32.51
C TYR A 541 -3.48 1.69 31.11
N ALA A 542 -2.16 1.79 30.86
CA ALA A 542 -1.57 1.51 29.55
C ALA A 542 -1.66 0.02 29.15
N GLU A 543 -1.65 -0.89 30.14
CA GLU A 543 -1.76 -2.32 29.90
C GLU A 543 -3.23 -2.74 29.68
N LEU A 544 -4.15 -2.13 30.42
CA LEU A 544 -5.60 -2.37 30.28
C LEU A 544 -6.10 -1.99 28.89
N GLU A 545 -5.59 -0.90 28.31
CA GLU A 545 -5.91 -0.48 26.93
C GLU A 545 -5.63 -1.60 25.89
N GLY A 546 -4.58 -2.41 26.09
CA GLY A 546 -4.25 -3.55 25.24
C GLY A 546 -5.15 -4.78 25.41
N GLU A 547 -6.07 -4.78 26.38
CA GLU A 547 -7.03 -5.89 26.62
C GLU A 547 -8.39 -5.64 25.94
N MET A 548 -8.57 -4.46 25.35
CA MET A 548 -9.85 -4.03 24.78
C MET A 548 -10.13 -4.68 23.41
N THR A 549 -11.41 -4.88 23.10
CA THR A 549 -11.88 -5.64 21.92
C THR A 549 -12.27 -4.74 20.75
N GLY A 550 -11.84 -3.47 20.76
CA GLY A 550 -12.10 -2.47 19.72
C GLY A 550 -13.48 -1.81 19.80
N HIS A 551 -13.84 -1.06 18.75
CA HIS A 551 -15.08 -0.25 18.74
C HIS A 551 -16.35 -1.13 18.81
N PRO A 552 -17.31 -0.86 19.71
CA PRO A 552 -18.48 -1.73 19.92
C PRO A 552 -19.49 -1.67 18.77
N TRP A 553 -19.59 -0.53 18.09
CA TRP A 553 -20.54 -0.32 16.98
C TRP A 553 -20.01 -0.69 15.58
N ILE A 554 -18.82 -0.22 15.19
CA ILE A 554 -18.23 -0.57 13.88
C ILE A 554 -17.91 -2.07 13.84
N THR A 555 -18.43 -2.80 12.86
CA THR A 555 -18.30 -4.26 12.80
C THR A 555 -16.93 -4.72 12.30
N TYR A 556 -16.29 -3.95 11.40
CA TYR A 556 -14.93 -4.16 10.89
C TYR A 556 -13.88 -3.36 11.70
N ASN A 557 -13.95 -3.44 13.03
CA ASN A 557 -13.21 -2.53 13.92
C ASN A 557 -11.70 -2.78 14.04
N LYS A 558 -11.18 -3.88 13.50
CA LYS A 558 -9.78 -4.30 13.59
C LYS A 558 -9.18 -4.62 12.21
N GLY A 559 -9.57 -3.85 11.19
CA GLY A 559 -9.09 -4.01 9.81
C GLY A 559 -7.58 -3.76 9.64
N ARG A 560 -7.04 -2.66 10.18
CA ARG A 560 -5.63 -2.20 10.03
C ARG A 560 -5.04 -2.45 8.63
N ILE A 561 -5.76 -2.06 7.58
CA ILE A 561 -5.32 -2.27 6.20
C ILE A 561 -4.04 -1.47 5.95
N GLY A 562 -2.96 -2.21 5.72
CA GLY A 562 -1.60 -1.70 5.59
C GLY A 562 -0.61 -2.62 6.31
N PHE A 563 -1.01 -3.20 7.45
CA PHE A 563 -0.21 -4.21 8.13
C PHE A 563 -0.21 -5.55 7.39
N GLY A 564 0.98 -6.13 7.26
CA GLY A 564 1.14 -7.58 7.11
C GLY A 564 0.95 -8.29 8.46
N TYR A 565 1.03 -9.62 8.47
CA TYR A 565 0.85 -10.39 9.70
C TYR A 565 1.95 -10.13 10.74
N ASP A 566 3.21 -10.02 10.31
CA ASP A 566 4.32 -9.70 11.22
C ASP A 566 4.16 -8.31 11.85
N ASP A 567 3.70 -7.33 11.07
CA ASP A 567 3.40 -5.98 11.55
C ASP A 567 2.27 -6.02 12.59
N TYR A 568 1.21 -6.79 12.33
CA TYR A 568 0.12 -7.00 13.28
C TYR A 568 0.64 -7.61 14.59
N VAL A 569 1.40 -8.70 14.52
CA VAL A 569 1.99 -9.39 15.69
C VAL A 569 2.97 -8.50 16.47
N GLN A 570 3.59 -7.51 15.82
CA GLN A 570 4.55 -6.61 16.43
C GLN A 570 3.92 -5.33 17.02
N PHE A 571 2.96 -4.72 16.30
CA PHE A 571 2.51 -3.35 16.56
C PHE A 571 1.05 -3.21 16.96
N ALA A 572 0.22 -4.25 16.80
CA ALA A 572 -1.19 -4.13 17.19
C ALA A 572 -1.34 -4.09 18.72
N PRO A 573 -2.21 -3.21 19.27
CA PRO A 573 -2.34 -2.99 20.70
C PRO A 573 -2.68 -4.27 21.48
N GLU A 574 -3.53 -5.14 20.93
CA GLU A 574 -3.91 -6.41 21.56
C GLU A 574 -2.77 -7.43 21.67
N GLN A 575 -1.66 -7.21 20.97
CA GLN A 575 -0.46 -8.02 21.13
C GLN A 575 0.36 -7.64 22.37
N LYS A 576 0.09 -6.45 22.94
CA LYS A 576 0.67 -5.95 24.21
C LYS A 576 2.20 -5.97 24.19
N LYS A 577 2.79 -5.79 23.00
CA LYS A 577 4.24 -5.74 22.82
C LYS A 577 4.74 -4.32 22.96
N GLN A 578 5.77 -4.17 23.79
CA GLN A 578 6.49 -2.92 23.91
C GLN A 578 7.38 -2.69 22.68
N VAL A 579 7.51 -1.43 22.27
CA VAL A 579 8.30 -1.01 21.11
C VAL A 579 9.18 0.17 21.47
N ASN A 580 10.39 0.22 20.90
CA ASN A 580 11.23 1.42 20.94
C ASN A 580 10.89 2.30 19.73
N LEU A 581 10.64 3.59 19.95
CA LEU A 581 10.40 4.53 18.86
C LEU A 581 11.72 4.89 18.16
N SER A 582 11.67 4.97 16.82
CA SER A 582 12.79 5.45 16.02
C SER A 582 12.82 6.97 16.01
N TRP A 583 13.98 7.56 15.72
CA TRP A 583 14.18 9.00 15.68
C TRP A 583 14.84 9.44 14.37
N ILE A 584 14.41 10.59 13.88
CA ILE A 584 14.92 11.25 12.69
C ILE A 584 15.27 12.70 12.99
N ALA A 585 16.23 13.24 12.24
CA ALA A 585 16.52 14.66 12.18
C ALA A 585 15.75 15.27 11.01
N VAL A 586 15.02 16.34 11.27
CA VAL A 586 14.23 17.09 10.27
C VAL A 586 14.81 18.48 10.14
N HIS A 587 15.25 18.86 8.95
CA HIS A 587 15.80 20.19 8.73
C HIS A 587 14.74 21.26 8.92
N LYS A 588 15.10 22.36 9.59
CA LYS A 588 14.19 23.46 9.98
C LYS A 588 13.55 24.21 8.80
N ASN A 589 13.95 23.93 7.56
CA ASN A 589 13.36 24.51 6.35
C ASN A 589 12.10 23.78 5.87
N ILE A 590 11.93 22.51 6.24
CA ILE A 590 10.79 21.66 5.84
C ILE A 590 9.91 21.27 7.03
N GLY A 591 10.45 21.28 8.24
CA GLY A 591 9.72 20.95 9.46
C GLY A 591 9.33 22.19 10.25
N THR A 592 8.13 22.17 10.83
CA THR A 592 7.67 23.19 11.78
C THR A 592 7.43 22.56 13.14
N PHE A 593 7.78 23.28 14.21
CA PHE A 593 7.54 22.90 15.61
C PHE A 593 6.62 23.95 16.23
N HIS A 594 5.62 23.48 16.97
CA HIS A 594 4.64 24.33 17.66
C HIS A 594 4.42 23.80 19.06
N SER A 595 4.17 24.69 20.01
CA SER A 595 4.04 24.33 21.42
C SER A 595 3.27 25.40 22.19
N VAL A 596 2.91 25.07 23.43
CA VAL A 596 2.46 26.07 24.42
C VAL A 596 3.60 27.04 24.76
N GLU A 597 3.28 28.26 25.18
CA GLU A 597 4.24 29.37 25.28
C GLU A 597 5.48 29.06 26.15
N GLU A 598 5.35 28.27 27.21
CA GLU A 598 6.48 27.96 28.12
C GLU A 598 7.39 26.80 27.65
N LEU A 599 7.09 26.18 26.51
CA LEU A 599 7.74 24.95 26.07
C LEU A 599 8.48 25.13 24.74
N SER A 600 9.79 24.93 24.73
CA SER A 600 10.63 24.93 23.53
C SER A 600 10.92 23.51 23.03
N HIS A 601 11.34 23.39 21.76
CA HIS A 601 11.76 22.10 21.20
C HIS A 601 12.89 21.45 22.01
N ASP A 602 13.89 22.22 22.43
CA ASP A 602 15.01 21.70 23.23
C ASP A 602 14.54 21.12 24.57
N GLN A 603 13.61 21.79 25.26
CA GLN A 603 13.01 21.29 26.50
C GLN A 603 12.24 19.98 26.29
N VAL A 604 11.47 19.86 25.20
CA VAL A 604 10.77 18.61 24.85
C VAL A 604 11.79 17.49 24.61
N ILE A 605 12.85 17.75 23.86
CA ILE A 605 13.86 16.72 23.55
C ILE A 605 14.66 16.32 24.79
N ASP A 606 14.99 17.26 25.68
CA ASP A 606 15.68 16.94 26.93
C ASP A 606 14.83 16.04 27.84
N GLN A 607 13.52 16.32 27.91
CA GLN A 607 12.56 15.48 28.64
C GLN A 607 12.40 14.10 27.99
N GLU A 608 12.23 14.05 26.66
CA GLU A 608 11.81 12.82 25.98
C GLU A 608 12.96 11.89 25.59
N LEU A 609 14.06 12.42 25.06
CA LEU A 609 15.15 11.62 24.48
C LEU A 609 16.29 11.34 25.47
N GLY A 610 16.49 12.24 26.44
CA GLY A 610 17.60 12.19 27.41
C GLY A 610 18.96 12.55 26.81
N GLU A 611 19.91 12.91 27.68
CA GLU A 611 21.20 13.50 27.27
C GLU A 611 22.08 12.55 26.43
N GLU A 612 22.17 11.27 26.80
CA GLU A 612 23.04 10.30 26.13
C GLU A 612 22.64 10.07 24.66
N ALA A 613 21.36 9.80 24.41
CA ALA A 613 20.84 9.60 23.05
C ALA A 613 20.92 10.90 22.24
N ARG A 614 20.65 12.06 22.86
CA ARG A 614 20.83 13.38 22.23
C ARG A 614 22.27 13.57 21.76
N GLN A 615 23.26 13.32 22.61
CA GLN A 615 24.68 13.42 22.25
C GLN A 615 25.07 12.44 21.13
N GLN A 616 24.55 11.20 21.17
CA GLN A 616 24.79 10.21 20.12
C GLN A 616 24.24 10.67 18.77
N PHE A 617 23.03 11.23 18.74
CA PHE A 617 22.39 11.72 17.53
C PHE A 617 23.12 12.95 16.98
N THR A 618 23.55 13.87 17.84
CA THR A 618 24.40 15.02 17.45
C THR A 618 25.71 14.56 16.83
N LYS A 619 26.42 13.59 17.43
CA LYS A 619 27.66 13.02 16.85
C LYS A 619 27.41 12.39 15.47
N ARG A 620 26.26 11.74 15.29
CA ARG A 620 25.87 11.16 13.99
C ARG A 620 25.65 12.22 12.92
N LEU A 621 24.98 13.33 13.26
CA LEU A 621 24.83 14.46 12.34
C LEU A 621 26.18 15.09 11.97
N GLN A 622 27.05 15.31 12.95
CA GLN A 622 28.40 15.83 12.72
C GLN A 622 29.22 14.90 11.80
N ALA A 623 29.12 13.58 11.99
CA ALA A 623 29.78 12.59 11.12
C ALA A 623 29.26 12.60 9.67
N MET A 624 28.05 13.13 9.44
CA MET A 624 27.47 13.34 8.11
C MET A 624 27.81 14.71 7.52
N ASN A 625 28.67 15.50 8.17
CA ASN A 625 29.08 16.86 7.81
C ASN A 625 27.92 17.88 7.74
N VAL A 626 26.89 17.70 8.58
CA VAL A 626 25.79 18.67 8.73
C VAL A 626 25.80 19.30 10.12
N GLN A 627 25.23 20.51 10.24
CA GLN A 627 25.17 21.27 11.50
C GLN A 627 23.93 20.88 12.31
N PRO A 628 24.07 20.30 13.53
CA PRO A 628 22.94 19.83 14.33
C PRO A 628 21.88 20.89 14.64
N GLU A 629 22.29 22.15 14.83
CA GLU A 629 21.42 23.29 15.15
C GLU A 629 20.41 23.64 14.04
N HIS A 630 20.62 23.15 12.82
CA HIS A 630 19.70 23.32 11.69
C HIS A 630 18.61 22.25 11.64
N TYR A 631 18.60 21.31 12.58
CA TYR A 631 17.64 20.20 12.61
C TYR A 631 16.83 20.20 13.90
N TYR A 632 15.59 19.73 13.77
CA TYR A 632 14.79 19.25 14.87
C TYR A 632 14.96 17.73 15.00
N PHE A 633 14.91 17.19 16.22
CA PHE A 633 14.75 15.76 16.45
C PHE A 633 13.27 15.42 16.57
N MET A 634 12.85 14.35 15.91
CA MET A 634 11.46 13.93 15.86
C MET A 634 11.36 12.40 15.95
N PRO A 635 10.50 11.86 16.83
CA PRO A 635 10.25 10.43 16.86
C PRO A 635 9.39 10.03 15.65
N ILE A 636 9.53 8.79 15.21
CA ILE A 636 8.78 8.21 14.11
C ILE A 636 8.58 6.71 14.35
N HIS A 637 7.42 6.20 13.94
CA HIS A 637 7.17 4.77 13.99
C HIS A 637 7.92 4.06 12.87
N LEU A 638 8.63 2.97 13.19
CA LEU A 638 9.47 2.25 12.23
C LEU A 638 8.67 1.73 11.01
N TRP A 639 7.42 1.30 11.23
CA TRP A 639 6.52 0.91 10.13
C TRP A 639 6.25 2.10 9.19
N GLN A 640 5.95 3.30 9.72
CA GLN A 640 5.69 4.49 8.93
C GLN A 640 6.92 4.93 8.14
N TRP A 641 8.10 4.88 8.78
CA TRP A 641 9.38 5.14 8.12
C TRP A 641 9.56 4.25 6.89
N ASN A 642 9.40 2.93 7.07
CA ASN A 642 9.64 1.96 6.01
C ASN A 642 8.59 1.98 4.90
N GLN A 643 7.31 2.10 5.25
CA GLN A 643 6.21 1.97 4.29
C GLN A 643 5.89 3.28 3.55
N SER A 644 6.02 4.43 4.23
CA SER A 644 5.60 5.73 3.69
C SER A 644 6.76 6.71 3.53
N ILE A 645 7.58 6.94 4.57
CA ILE A 645 8.55 8.04 4.53
C ILE A 645 9.71 7.77 3.57
N VAL A 646 10.34 6.60 3.64
CA VAL A 646 11.44 6.25 2.71
C VAL A 646 11.02 6.39 1.24
N PRO A 647 9.87 5.84 0.77
CA PRO A 647 9.46 6.01 -0.63
C PRO A 647 8.93 7.40 -0.97
N MET A 648 8.19 8.07 -0.07
CA MET A 648 7.48 9.32 -0.41
C MET A 648 8.29 10.59 -0.11
N PHE A 649 9.30 10.51 0.76
CA PHE A 649 10.23 11.61 1.08
C PHE A 649 11.67 11.29 0.65
N ALA A 650 11.83 10.46 -0.38
CA ALA A 650 13.15 10.03 -0.86
C ALA A 650 14.04 11.20 -1.30
N ALA A 651 13.43 12.28 -1.82
CA ALA A 651 14.15 13.48 -2.24
C ALA A 651 14.69 14.25 -1.01
N GLU A 652 13.88 14.43 0.02
CA GLU A 652 14.24 15.11 1.26
C GLU A 652 15.31 14.31 2.02
N ILE A 653 15.22 12.96 2.00
CA ILE A 653 16.27 12.09 2.52
C ILE A 653 17.58 12.26 1.71
N ALA A 654 17.50 12.26 0.39
CA ALA A 654 18.68 12.42 -0.48
C ALA A 654 19.38 13.77 -0.31
N LYS A 655 18.60 14.83 -0.03
CA LYS A 655 19.11 16.18 0.28
C LYS A 655 19.58 16.33 1.72
N GLN A 656 19.51 15.27 2.53
CA GLN A 656 19.79 15.32 3.97
C GLN A 656 18.89 16.30 4.73
N GLU A 657 17.69 16.60 4.21
CA GLU A 657 16.66 17.35 4.93
C GLU A 657 15.92 16.44 5.93
N LEU A 658 15.92 15.13 5.67
CA LEU A 658 15.51 14.08 6.62
C LEU A 658 16.65 13.08 6.83
N ILE A 659 17.09 12.89 8.07
CA ILE A 659 18.22 12.02 8.40
C ILE A 659 17.81 10.99 9.47
N PRO A 660 17.96 9.67 9.22
CA PRO A 660 17.71 8.66 10.25
C PRO A 660 18.79 8.67 11.32
N LEU A 661 18.38 8.78 12.59
CA LEU A 661 19.29 8.91 13.75
C LEU A 661 19.51 7.57 14.48
N GLY A 662 18.43 6.84 14.76
CA GLY A 662 18.48 5.58 15.49
C GLY A 662 17.19 5.28 16.26
N GLU A 663 17.27 4.40 17.25
CA GLU A 663 16.18 4.11 18.20
C GLU A 663 16.37 4.92 19.48
N GLY A 664 15.27 5.32 20.12
CA GLY A 664 15.27 5.84 21.48
C GLY A 664 15.48 4.72 22.51
N GLY A 665 15.90 5.08 23.72
CA GLY A 665 16.12 4.12 24.81
C GLY A 665 14.85 3.60 25.46
N ASP A 666 13.77 4.38 25.42
CA ASP A 666 12.52 4.08 26.13
C ASP A 666 11.65 3.07 25.38
N GLU A 667 10.94 2.26 26.14
CA GLU A 667 9.96 1.28 25.68
C GLU A 667 8.55 1.85 25.82
N TYR A 668 7.73 1.67 24.78
CA TYR A 668 6.38 2.21 24.71
C TYR A 668 5.36 1.11 24.41
N LEU A 669 4.14 1.25 24.95
CA LEU A 669 3.00 0.43 24.56
C LEU A 669 2.08 1.17 23.56
N PRO A 670 1.76 0.56 22.40
CA PRO A 670 0.72 1.08 21.52
C PRO A 670 -0.65 0.97 22.20
N GLN A 671 -1.40 2.07 22.22
CA GLN A 671 -2.74 2.15 22.80
C GLN A 671 -3.83 1.75 21.78
N GLN A 672 -5.11 1.73 22.15
CA GLN A 672 -6.22 1.33 21.25
C GLN A 672 -6.27 2.09 19.92
N SER A 673 -5.82 3.35 19.90
CA SER A 673 -5.67 4.15 18.67
C SER A 673 -4.62 3.60 17.67
N ILE A 674 -3.83 2.60 18.08
CA ILE A 674 -2.66 1.99 17.42
C ILE A 674 -1.44 2.93 17.41
N ARG A 675 -1.69 4.20 17.12
CA ARG A 675 -0.67 5.20 16.80
C ARG A 675 -0.25 6.12 17.95
N THR A 676 -0.89 5.98 19.10
CA THR A 676 -0.52 6.67 20.35
C THR A 676 0.23 5.69 21.24
N PHE A 677 1.35 6.13 21.79
CA PHE A 677 2.32 5.32 22.50
C PHE A 677 2.47 5.88 23.91
N VAL A 678 2.22 5.05 24.93
CA VAL A 678 2.46 5.39 26.35
C VAL A 678 3.82 4.87 26.75
N ASN A 679 4.63 5.72 27.38
CA ASN A 679 5.98 5.39 27.81
C ASN A 679 5.93 4.48 29.06
N MET A 680 6.54 3.30 28.96
CA MET A 680 6.60 2.32 30.04
C MET A 680 7.92 2.38 30.83
N SER A 681 8.96 3.00 30.26
CA SER A 681 10.25 3.20 30.95
C SER A 681 10.18 4.39 31.91
N ASN A 682 9.48 5.46 31.54
CA ASN A 682 9.20 6.59 32.40
C ASN A 682 7.77 7.10 32.17
N LYS A 683 6.90 6.85 33.15
CA LYS A 683 5.47 7.19 33.10
C LYS A 683 5.19 8.70 33.16
N GLU A 684 6.13 9.52 33.61
CA GLU A 684 5.95 10.99 33.67
C GLU A 684 6.13 11.67 32.30
N LYS A 685 6.75 10.97 31.34
CA LYS A 685 7.00 11.47 29.98
C LYS A 685 5.72 11.52 29.14
N TYR A 686 5.77 12.32 28.08
CA TYR A 686 4.61 12.52 27.21
C TYR A 686 4.17 11.22 26.53
N HIS A 687 2.87 11.09 26.32
CA HIS A 687 2.34 10.15 25.34
C HIS A 687 2.69 10.67 23.94
N VAL A 688 3.22 9.79 23.09
CA VAL A 688 3.66 10.16 21.74
C VAL A 688 2.66 9.64 20.73
N LYS A 689 2.08 10.53 19.93
CA LYS A 689 1.15 10.17 18.84
C LYS A 689 1.82 10.43 17.49
N LEU A 690 1.84 9.41 16.65
CA LEU A 690 2.59 9.38 15.38
C LEU A 690 1.67 9.06 14.21
N PRO A 691 1.96 9.52 12.99
CA PRO A 691 1.27 9.02 11.81
C PRO A 691 1.56 7.54 11.59
N MET A 692 0.51 6.79 11.28
CA MET A 692 0.59 5.44 10.74
C MET A 692 -0.41 5.33 9.59
N SER A 693 0.06 5.31 8.34
CA SER A 693 -0.77 5.26 7.13
C SER A 693 -1.47 3.90 6.92
N ILE A 694 -2.10 3.37 7.96
CA ILE A 694 -3.04 2.24 7.93
C ILE A 694 -4.47 2.76 7.90
N LEU A 695 -5.33 2.11 7.14
CA LEU A 695 -6.78 2.34 7.19
C LEU A 695 -7.38 1.43 8.26
N ASN A 696 -8.00 2.02 9.29
CA ASN A 696 -8.65 1.25 10.34
C ASN A 696 -9.96 1.93 10.73
N THR A 697 -11.07 1.19 10.73
CA THR A 697 -12.44 1.74 10.81
C THR A 697 -12.70 2.68 9.61
N LEU A 698 -13.07 3.95 9.83
CA LEU A 698 -13.46 4.87 8.77
C LEU A 698 -12.29 5.63 8.12
N VAL A 699 -11.21 5.88 8.85
CA VAL A 699 -10.14 6.82 8.41
C VAL A 699 -8.75 6.20 8.38
N TYR A 700 -7.88 6.76 7.54
CA TYR A 700 -6.44 6.53 7.63
C TYR A 700 -5.88 7.15 8.92
N ARG A 701 -4.96 6.45 9.58
CA ARG A 701 -4.41 6.87 10.88
C ARG A 701 -3.23 7.84 10.73
N GLY A 702 -3.35 8.87 9.89
CA GLY A 702 -2.38 9.98 9.73
C GLY A 702 -2.65 11.21 10.61
N LEU A 703 -1.71 12.14 10.70
CA LEU A 703 -1.89 13.41 11.44
C LEU A 703 -2.21 14.56 10.47
N PRO A 704 -3.39 15.22 10.53
CA PRO A 704 -3.70 16.38 9.69
C PRO A 704 -2.73 17.50 9.98
N GLY A 705 -2.00 17.97 8.97
CA GLY A 705 -0.99 19.01 9.15
C GLY A 705 -1.58 20.29 9.76
N GLU A 706 -2.69 20.78 9.21
CA GLU A 706 -3.37 21.99 9.71
C GLU A 706 -3.83 21.88 11.16
N ARG A 707 -4.34 20.71 11.58
CA ARG A 707 -4.76 20.44 12.96
C ARG A 707 -3.54 20.31 13.87
N THR A 708 -2.56 19.51 13.47
CA THR A 708 -1.31 19.28 14.23
C THR A 708 -0.65 20.60 14.61
N VAL A 709 -0.66 21.57 13.70
CA VAL A 709 -0.03 22.87 13.98
C VAL A 709 -0.79 23.69 15.03
N ILE A 710 -2.12 23.63 15.11
CA ILE A 710 -2.90 24.41 16.08
C ILE A 710 -3.17 23.67 17.40
N ALA A 711 -2.76 22.40 17.54
CA ALA A 711 -3.07 21.59 18.71
C ALA A 711 -2.65 22.22 20.06
N PRO A 712 -1.48 22.88 20.18
CA PRO A 712 -1.10 23.57 21.42
C PRO A 712 -1.97 24.80 21.72
N GLU A 713 -2.43 25.50 20.68
CA GLU A 713 -3.34 26.66 20.82
C GLU A 713 -4.71 26.22 21.31
N VAL A 714 -5.26 25.15 20.72
CA VAL A 714 -6.52 24.52 21.16
C VAL A 714 -6.39 24.00 22.60
N THR A 715 -5.28 23.37 22.93
CA THR A 715 -4.97 22.92 24.30
C THR A 715 -5.02 24.08 25.29
N THR A 716 -4.34 25.18 24.95
CA THR A 716 -4.32 26.39 25.79
C THR A 716 -5.73 26.95 25.97
N PHE A 717 -6.52 27.04 24.89
CA PHE A 717 -7.91 27.51 24.96
C PHE A 717 -8.78 26.62 25.88
N MET A 718 -8.74 25.31 25.70
CA MET A 718 -9.57 24.38 26.48
C MET A 718 -9.15 24.34 27.96
N LYS A 719 -7.85 24.39 28.25
CA LYS A 719 -7.35 24.49 29.62
C LYS A 719 -7.66 25.83 30.27
N ASN A 720 -7.61 26.93 29.53
CA ASN A 720 -8.01 28.24 30.05
C ASN A 720 -9.50 28.28 30.43
N ILE A 721 -10.38 27.59 29.71
CA ILE A 721 -11.78 27.43 30.13
C ILE A 721 -11.84 26.70 31.48
N LEU A 722 -11.16 25.55 31.60
CA LEU A 722 -11.13 24.78 32.85
C LEU A 722 -10.58 25.61 34.02
N GLU A 723 -9.45 26.28 33.84
CA GLU A 723 -8.76 27.01 34.91
C GLU A 723 -9.55 28.22 35.44
N ASN A 724 -10.40 28.81 34.60
CA ASN A 724 -11.21 29.99 34.95
C ASN A 724 -12.64 29.66 35.39
N ASP A 725 -13.02 28.37 35.40
CA ASP A 725 -14.33 27.92 35.84
C ASP A 725 -14.22 27.00 37.08
N SER A 726 -14.65 27.52 38.24
CA SER A 726 -14.55 26.78 39.50
C SER A 726 -15.41 25.51 39.53
N PHE A 727 -16.49 25.46 38.76
CA PHE A 727 -17.33 24.26 38.70
C PHE A 727 -16.62 23.13 37.94
N LEU A 728 -15.95 23.43 36.83
CA LEU A 728 -15.13 22.47 36.09
C LEU A 728 -13.88 22.04 36.88
N LYS A 729 -13.16 23.01 37.47
CA LYS A 729 -11.88 22.77 38.13
C LYS A 729 -12.01 22.17 39.53
N ASP A 730 -12.78 22.81 40.41
CA ASP A 730 -12.75 22.48 41.83
C ASP A 730 -13.77 21.40 42.17
N GLU A 731 -14.95 21.44 41.55
CA GLU A 731 -16.03 20.49 41.83
C GLU A 731 -15.97 19.25 40.93
N CYS A 732 -15.99 19.42 39.61
CA CYS A 732 -15.89 18.30 38.67
C CYS A 732 -14.49 17.67 38.69
N ARG A 733 -13.44 18.47 39.01
CA ARG A 733 -12.03 18.07 38.92
C ARG A 733 -11.69 17.43 37.57
N LEU A 734 -12.24 18.00 36.50
CA LEU A 734 -12.01 17.53 35.15
C LEU A 734 -10.51 17.60 34.85
N GLY A 735 -9.91 16.49 34.42
CA GLY A 735 -8.56 16.51 33.87
C GLY A 735 -8.57 16.67 32.35
N LEU A 736 -7.57 17.35 31.81
CA LEU A 736 -7.41 17.59 30.38
C LEU A 736 -5.97 17.25 29.96
N LEU A 737 -5.80 16.15 29.22
CA LEU A 737 -4.50 15.76 28.67
C LEU A 737 -4.22 16.52 27.37
N GLY A 738 -3.53 17.64 27.51
CA GLY A 738 -3.18 18.57 26.46
C GLY A 738 -2.14 18.05 25.47
N GLU A 739 -2.31 18.45 24.22
CA GLU A 739 -1.37 18.23 23.13
C GLU A 739 -0.38 19.42 23.10
N VAL A 740 0.57 19.41 24.03
CA VAL A 740 1.38 20.57 24.42
C VAL A 740 2.51 20.93 23.46
N ALA A 741 2.94 19.98 22.63
CA ALA A 741 3.92 20.21 21.58
C ALA A 741 3.64 19.34 20.36
N THR A 742 3.94 19.85 19.18
CA THR A 742 3.77 19.14 17.91
C THR A 742 4.88 19.47 16.92
N MET A 743 5.09 18.56 15.97
CA MET A 743 5.81 18.86 14.73
C MET A 743 5.03 18.36 13.52
N ASN A 744 5.15 19.08 12.41
CA ASN A 744 4.59 18.70 11.13
C ASN A 744 5.63 18.89 10.00
N VAL A 745 5.63 17.97 9.04
CA VAL A 745 6.42 18.05 7.80
C VAL A 745 5.51 17.75 6.62
N ASP A 746 5.22 18.78 5.83
CA ASP A 746 4.40 18.62 4.63
C ASP A 746 5.19 17.90 3.53
N GLN A 747 4.54 16.98 2.81
CA GLN A 747 5.14 16.39 1.63
C GLN A 747 5.02 17.42 0.48
N PRO A 748 6.12 17.97 -0.07
CA PRO A 748 6.04 19.16 -0.91
C PRO A 748 5.25 18.96 -2.21
N THR A 749 5.28 17.76 -2.78
CA THR A 749 4.58 17.43 -4.03
C THR A 749 3.09 17.25 -3.79
N PHE A 750 2.68 16.51 -2.76
CA PHE A 750 1.26 16.31 -2.44
C PHE A 750 0.61 17.60 -1.93
N HIS A 751 1.32 18.39 -1.13
CA HIS A 751 0.83 19.69 -0.67
C HIS A 751 0.57 20.67 -1.84
N ALA A 752 1.32 20.55 -2.94
CA ALA A 752 1.11 21.35 -4.15
C ALA A 752 -0.06 20.84 -5.04
N VAL A 753 -0.57 19.63 -4.79
CA VAL A 753 -1.70 19.06 -5.55
C VAL A 753 -3.01 19.51 -4.91
N LYS A 754 -3.77 20.34 -5.62
CA LYS A 754 -5.11 20.75 -5.19
C LYS A 754 -6.05 19.54 -5.17
N GLY A 755 -6.74 19.33 -4.05
CA GLY A 755 -7.61 18.16 -3.85
C GLY A 755 -6.83 16.85 -3.81
N ALA A 756 -5.59 16.89 -3.29
CA ALA A 756 -4.86 15.67 -3.00
C ALA A 756 -5.62 14.84 -1.96
N PRO A 757 -5.67 13.52 -2.10
CA PRO A 757 -6.30 12.70 -1.09
C PRO A 757 -5.69 12.93 0.29
N TYR A 758 -6.53 13.14 1.31
CA TYR A 758 -6.12 13.68 2.61
C TYR A 758 -4.99 12.86 3.24
N GLN A 759 -5.02 11.54 3.11
CA GLN A 759 -4.05 10.60 3.69
C GLN A 759 -2.62 10.83 3.23
N TYR A 760 -2.40 11.48 2.08
CA TYR A 760 -1.06 11.86 1.60
C TYR A 760 -0.56 13.19 2.17
N LEU A 761 -1.45 13.98 2.77
CA LEU A 761 -1.13 15.21 3.50
C LEU A 761 -0.86 14.95 4.99
N GLU A 762 -1.04 13.71 5.44
CA GLU A 762 -1.01 13.33 6.86
C GLU A 762 0.16 12.41 7.23
N LEU A 763 1.24 12.42 6.45
CA LEU A 763 2.26 11.36 6.45
C LEU A 763 3.31 11.49 7.56
N LEU A 764 3.69 12.71 7.96
CA LEU A 764 4.87 12.94 8.78
C LEU A 764 4.68 14.06 9.81
N GLY A 765 4.73 13.69 11.08
CA GLY A 765 4.60 14.60 12.21
C GLY A 765 4.65 13.86 13.54
N VAL A 766 4.45 14.58 14.63
CA VAL A 766 4.34 14.04 15.99
C VAL A 766 3.48 14.97 16.84
N VAL A 767 2.72 14.40 17.76
CA VAL A 767 2.08 15.12 18.86
C VAL A 767 2.59 14.54 20.17
N TRP A 768 3.09 15.39 21.05
CA TRP A 768 3.38 15.06 22.45
C TRP A 768 2.21 15.50 23.32
N ARG A 769 1.60 14.54 23.99
CA ARG A 769 0.46 14.74 24.88
C ARG A 769 0.88 14.50 26.33
N GLU A 770 0.37 15.32 27.23
CA GLU A 770 0.56 15.14 28.68
C GLU A 770 0.26 13.71 29.14
N SER A 771 1.08 13.25 30.08
CA SER A 771 0.93 11.92 30.66
C SER A 771 -0.29 11.87 31.56
N ILE A 772 -1.05 10.79 31.46
CA ILE A 772 -2.13 10.49 32.39
C ILE A 772 -1.62 10.35 33.83
N TYR A 773 -0.39 9.88 34.02
CA TYR A 773 0.15 9.60 35.35
C TYR A 773 0.48 10.87 36.13
N ASN A 774 0.67 12.01 35.45
CA ASN A 774 0.87 13.31 36.10
C ASN A 774 -0.45 13.93 36.57
N GLU A 775 -1.58 13.50 36.02
CA GLU A 775 -2.92 13.98 36.39
C GLU A 775 -3.55 13.19 37.55
N LEU A 776 -3.00 12.03 37.90
CA LEU A 776 -3.52 11.18 38.97
C LEU A 776 -2.99 11.61 40.34
N LYS A 777 -3.85 11.59 41.35
CA LYS A 777 -3.48 11.75 42.76
C LYS A 777 -3.20 10.40 43.41
N ASP A 778 -2.59 10.42 44.58
CA ASP A 778 -2.44 9.24 45.42
C ASP A 778 -3.80 8.54 45.62
N GLU A 779 -3.82 7.21 45.49
CA GLU A 779 -5.02 6.34 45.57
C GLU A 779 -5.97 6.39 44.36
N GLU A 780 -5.73 7.24 43.35
CA GLU A 780 -6.51 7.26 42.11
C GLU A 780 -6.01 6.22 41.09
N GLN A 781 -6.93 5.59 40.36
CA GLN A 781 -6.64 4.67 39.27
C GLN A 781 -7.34 5.13 37.98
N ALA A 782 -6.60 5.29 36.89
CA ALA A 782 -7.18 5.56 35.57
C ALA A 782 -7.58 4.26 34.87
N ILE A 783 -8.78 4.25 34.27
CA ILE A 783 -9.20 3.24 33.30
C ILE A 783 -9.72 3.89 32.03
N THR A 784 -9.53 3.24 30.89
CA THR A 784 -10.20 3.61 29.64
C THR A 784 -11.70 3.37 29.78
N LEU A 785 -12.57 4.31 29.39
CA LEU A 785 -14.02 4.11 29.52
C LEU A 785 -14.50 2.87 28.74
N ALA A 786 -13.81 2.52 27.65
CA ALA A 786 -14.05 1.30 26.88
C ALA A 786 -14.01 0.01 27.73
N SER A 787 -13.26 -0.03 28.83
CA SER A 787 -13.15 -1.23 29.67
C SER A 787 -14.44 -1.59 30.38
N LEU A 788 -15.34 -0.62 30.60
CA LEU A 788 -16.67 -0.91 31.18
C LEU A 788 -17.53 -1.79 30.27
N LEU A 789 -17.21 -1.86 28.97
CA LEU A 789 -17.89 -2.72 28.00
C LEU A 789 -17.22 -4.09 27.84
N HIS A 790 -16.09 -4.32 28.51
CA HIS A 790 -15.35 -5.57 28.39
C HIS A 790 -16.06 -6.69 29.16
N VAL A 791 -16.29 -7.80 28.47
CA VAL A 791 -16.73 -9.08 29.04
C VAL A 791 -15.65 -10.10 28.72
N ASP A 792 -15.16 -10.78 29.74
CA ASP A 792 -14.08 -11.77 29.56
C ASP A 792 -14.59 -13.07 28.91
N HIS A 793 -13.66 -14.01 28.66
CA HIS A 793 -13.98 -15.29 28.04
C HIS A 793 -14.83 -16.23 28.93
N GLU A 794 -14.96 -15.95 30.23
CA GLU A 794 -15.85 -16.67 31.14
C GLU A 794 -17.25 -16.04 31.19
N GLY A 795 -17.47 -14.94 30.45
CA GLY A 795 -18.72 -14.21 30.40
C GLY A 795 -18.92 -13.25 31.57
N THR A 796 -17.84 -12.90 32.30
CA THR A 796 -17.84 -11.97 33.44
C THR A 796 -17.52 -10.55 32.96
N PRO A 797 -18.41 -9.57 33.21
CA PRO A 797 -18.12 -8.18 32.88
C PRO A 797 -17.06 -7.56 33.80
N PHE A 798 -16.21 -6.73 33.23
CA PHE A 798 -15.24 -5.94 33.98
C PHE A 798 -15.91 -4.98 34.97
N VAL A 799 -17.00 -4.31 34.55
CA VAL A 799 -17.76 -3.38 35.40
C VAL A 799 -18.33 -4.06 36.65
N SER A 800 -18.79 -5.32 36.53
CA SER A 800 -19.29 -6.11 37.67
C SER A 800 -18.23 -6.26 38.76
N LYS A 801 -16.96 -6.46 38.37
CA LYS A 801 -15.85 -6.59 39.32
C LYS A 801 -15.45 -5.28 39.97
N LEU A 802 -15.60 -4.15 39.27
CA LEU A 802 -15.45 -2.84 39.90
C LEU A 802 -16.55 -2.57 40.93
N ILE A 803 -17.81 -2.88 40.58
CA ILE A 803 -18.95 -2.72 41.48
C ILE A 803 -18.76 -3.59 42.74
N GLU A 804 -18.45 -4.88 42.57
CA GLU A 804 -18.19 -5.81 43.66
C GLU A 804 -17.10 -5.29 44.61
N LYS A 805 -15.96 -4.85 44.08
CA LYS A 805 -14.83 -4.36 44.90
C LYS A 805 -15.09 -3.01 45.55
N SER A 806 -15.92 -2.16 44.94
CA SER A 806 -16.31 -0.88 45.52
C SER A 806 -17.20 -1.04 46.76
N GLY A 807 -17.86 -2.19 46.92
CA GLY A 807 -18.85 -2.42 47.97
C GLY A 807 -20.15 -1.65 47.80
N LEU A 808 -20.36 -0.99 46.65
CA LEU A 808 -21.59 -0.28 46.31
C LEU A 808 -22.62 -1.20 45.67
N THR A 809 -23.88 -0.82 45.75
CA THR A 809 -24.91 -1.36 44.85
C THR A 809 -24.66 -0.88 43.41
N VAL A 810 -25.19 -1.62 42.43
CA VAL A 810 -25.11 -1.24 41.00
C VAL A 810 -25.67 0.16 40.77
N GLU A 811 -26.80 0.48 41.40
CA GLU A 811 -27.46 1.79 41.28
C GLU A 811 -26.58 2.92 41.82
N GLU A 812 -25.97 2.76 42.99
CA GLU A 812 -25.06 3.76 43.58
C GLU A 812 -23.81 3.97 42.70
N TRP A 813 -23.26 2.89 42.16
CA TRP A 813 -22.10 2.95 41.27
C TRP A 813 -22.43 3.66 39.95
N VAL A 814 -23.58 3.36 39.34
CA VAL A 814 -24.05 4.04 38.11
C VAL A 814 -24.37 5.52 38.37
N ASN A 815 -24.94 5.86 39.53
CA ASN A 815 -25.13 7.26 39.92
C ASN A 815 -23.79 8.00 40.03
N LYS A 816 -22.76 7.37 40.60
CA LYS A 816 -21.41 7.94 40.63
C LYS A 816 -20.80 8.07 39.23
N LEU A 817 -21.00 7.09 38.36
CA LEU A 817 -20.57 7.17 36.96
C LEU A 817 -21.19 8.37 36.24
N ALA A 818 -22.51 8.55 36.36
CA ALA A 818 -23.24 9.67 35.77
C ALA A 818 -22.67 11.02 36.23
N LYS A 819 -22.46 11.17 37.54
CA LYS A 819 -21.89 12.38 38.17
C LYS A 819 -20.44 12.64 37.79
N ALA A 820 -19.64 11.59 37.57
CA ALA A 820 -18.25 11.74 37.18
C ALA A 820 -18.08 12.19 35.72
N ILE A 821 -19.01 11.82 34.83
CA ILE A 821 -18.89 12.02 33.38
C ILE A 821 -19.74 13.18 32.87
N LEU A 822 -21.04 13.23 33.20
CA LEU A 822 -21.98 14.13 32.52
C LEU A 822 -21.77 15.60 32.88
N PRO A 823 -21.67 16.02 34.14
CA PRO A 823 -21.62 17.43 34.50
C PRO A 823 -20.55 18.26 33.76
N PRO A 824 -19.27 17.83 33.66
CA PRO A 824 -18.29 18.62 32.91
C PRO A 824 -18.58 18.67 31.40
N LEU A 825 -19.04 17.57 30.79
CA LEU A 825 -19.38 17.54 29.36
C LEU A 825 -20.58 18.44 29.04
N LEU A 826 -21.61 18.41 29.88
CA LEU A 826 -22.78 19.29 29.76
C LEU A 826 -22.39 20.76 29.92
N HIS A 827 -21.43 21.06 30.80
CA HIS A 827 -21.00 22.43 31.04
C HIS A 827 -20.23 23.02 29.85
N TYR A 828 -19.30 22.27 29.27
CA TYR A 828 -18.65 22.68 28.01
C TYR A 828 -19.66 22.90 26.88
N LEU A 829 -20.64 22.00 26.71
CA LEU A 829 -21.69 22.14 25.69
C LEU A 829 -22.54 23.40 25.93
N TYR A 830 -23.13 23.54 27.12
CA TYR A 830 -24.14 24.57 27.37
C TYR A 830 -23.56 25.96 27.64
N GLN A 831 -22.52 26.06 28.49
CA GLN A 831 -21.92 27.35 28.85
C GLN A 831 -20.99 27.85 27.75
N TYR A 832 -20.12 26.98 27.24
CA TYR A 832 -19.03 27.38 26.34
C TYR A 832 -19.32 27.11 24.86
N GLY A 833 -20.35 26.33 24.52
CA GLY A 833 -20.69 26.00 23.13
C GLY A 833 -19.60 25.21 22.43
N THR A 834 -18.92 24.33 23.14
CA THR A 834 -17.90 23.43 22.58
C THR A 834 -18.02 22.04 23.21
N VAL A 835 -17.59 21.02 22.49
CA VAL A 835 -17.70 19.63 22.92
C VAL A 835 -16.44 18.86 22.62
N PHE A 836 -16.17 17.85 23.45
CA PHE A 836 -15.22 16.78 23.16
C PHE A 836 -15.91 15.65 22.39
N SER A 837 -15.17 14.62 22.00
CA SER A 837 -15.72 13.33 21.56
C SER A 837 -15.62 12.28 22.68
N PRO A 838 -16.62 12.18 23.58
CA PRO A 838 -16.58 11.36 24.78
C PRO A 838 -16.88 9.87 24.52
N HIS A 839 -16.25 9.27 23.52
CA HIS A 839 -16.37 7.83 23.28
C HIS A 839 -15.40 7.03 24.18
N GLY A 840 -15.56 5.70 24.20
CA GLY A 840 -14.84 4.80 25.12
C GLY A 840 -13.30 4.97 25.13
N GLN A 841 -12.68 5.23 23.97
CA GLN A 841 -11.23 5.37 23.86
C GLN A 841 -10.70 6.75 24.31
N ASN A 842 -11.47 7.84 24.19
CA ASN A 842 -11.01 9.21 24.45
C ASN A 842 -11.42 9.71 25.84
N THR A 843 -12.30 8.98 26.51
CA THR A 843 -12.71 9.26 27.88
C THR A 843 -11.96 8.34 28.83
N VAL A 844 -11.26 8.92 29.79
CA VAL A 844 -10.64 8.19 30.89
C VAL A 844 -11.51 8.38 32.12
N LEU A 845 -11.87 7.27 32.77
CA LEU A 845 -12.57 7.29 34.04
C LEU A 845 -11.55 7.12 35.15
N VAL A 846 -11.53 8.06 36.09
CA VAL A 846 -10.71 7.96 37.29
C VAL A 846 -11.54 7.32 38.38
N LEU A 847 -10.97 6.27 38.97
CA LEU A 847 -11.54 5.54 40.08
C LEU A 847 -10.80 5.88 41.37
N LYS A 848 -11.53 5.90 42.48
CA LYS A 848 -10.98 5.84 43.83
C LYS A 848 -11.68 4.72 44.57
N ASP A 849 -10.93 3.77 45.14
CA ASP A 849 -11.49 2.57 45.77
C ASP A 849 -12.50 1.83 44.86
N TYR A 850 -12.18 1.73 43.56
CA TYR A 850 -13.02 1.13 42.51
C TYR A 850 -14.35 1.88 42.20
N MET A 851 -14.56 3.06 42.79
CA MET A 851 -15.72 3.92 42.56
C MET A 851 -15.41 5.00 41.51
N PRO A 852 -16.33 5.33 40.58
CA PRO A 852 -16.20 6.47 39.68
C PRO A 852 -16.08 7.77 40.47
N GLU A 853 -15.01 8.53 40.22
CA GLU A 853 -14.68 9.72 41.00
C GLU A 853 -14.70 11.00 40.15
N ARG A 854 -14.09 10.95 38.96
CA ARG A 854 -14.03 12.07 38.00
C ARG A 854 -13.63 11.55 36.61
N THR A 855 -13.63 12.42 35.62
CA THR A 855 -13.20 12.07 34.26
C THR A 855 -12.02 12.90 33.77
N ILE A 856 -11.27 12.33 32.83
CA ILE A 856 -10.16 12.98 32.13
C ILE A 856 -10.42 12.85 30.63
N MET A 857 -10.35 13.97 29.90
CA MET A 857 -10.53 14.02 28.45
C MET A 857 -9.18 14.17 27.73
N LYS A 858 -9.06 13.56 26.55
CA LYS A 858 -7.89 13.63 25.67
C LYS A 858 -8.29 13.72 24.19
N ASP A 859 -7.27 13.91 23.33
CA ASP A 859 -7.40 14.03 21.86
C ASP A 859 -8.18 15.29 21.42
N PHE A 860 -7.72 16.48 21.82
CA PHE A 860 -8.46 17.73 21.54
C PHE A 860 -8.49 18.10 20.07
N VAL A 861 -7.34 18.11 19.39
CA VAL A 861 -7.29 18.72 18.06
C VAL A 861 -8.00 17.89 16.97
N ASP A 862 -8.11 16.58 17.17
CA ASP A 862 -8.85 15.72 16.25
C ASP A 862 -10.37 15.77 16.49
N ASP A 863 -10.82 16.09 17.73
CA ASP A 863 -12.19 15.79 18.19
C ASP A 863 -12.95 16.96 18.87
N VAL A 864 -12.30 18.09 19.17
CA VAL A 864 -12.99 19.28 19.70
C VAL A 864 -13.73 20.00 18.58
N ASN A 865 -15.01 20.23 18.80
CA ASN A 865 -15.90 20.93 17.88
C ASN A 865 -16.57 22.11 18.61
N VAL A 866 -16.94 23.14 17.86
CA VAL A 866 -17.53 24.37 18.40
C VAL A 866 -18.90 24.62 17.80
N SER A 867 -19.73 25.40 18.49
CA SER A 867 -21.01 25.83 17.94
C SER A 867 -20.80 26.87 16.85
N ASP A 868 -21.62 26.80 15.81
CA ASP A 868 -21.75 27.85 14.80
C ASP A 868 -22.53 29.08 15.30
N GLN A 869 -23.15 29.00 16.49
CA GLN A 869 -23.91 30.08 17.10
C GLN A 869 -22.98 31.13 17.72
N PRO A 870 -23.33 32.43 17.67
CA PRO A 870 -22.43 33.53 18.01
C PRO A 870 -22.32 33.75 19.54
N PHE A 871 -21.72 32.80 20.24
CA PHE A 871 -21.59 32.86 21.70
C PHE A 871 -20.44 33.76 22.16
N PRO A 872 -20.65 34.57 23.21
CA PRO A 872 -19.59 35.39 23.81
C PRO A 872 -18.34 34.59 24.20
N GLU A 873 -18.54 33.37 24.71
CA GLU A 873 -17.48 32.47 25.16
C GLU A 873 -16.56 32.01 24.02
N LEU A 874 -17.09 31.92 22.80
CA LEU A 874 -16.32 31.52 21.61
C LEU A 874 -15.60 32.69 20.94
N LYS A 875 -15.78 33.94 21.41
CA LYS A 875 -15.08 35.12 20.85
C LYS A 875 -13.57 35.04 21.02
N GLY A 876 -13.08 34.31 22.02
CA GLY A 876 -11.65 34.09 22.28
C GLY A 876 -10.97 33.17 21.28
N LEU A 877 -11.71 32.48 20.40
CA LEU A 877 -11.12 31.68 19.34
C LEU A 877 -10.38 32.57 18.33
N SER A 878 -9.12 32.28 18.08
CA SER A 878 -8.35 32.92 17.02
C SER A 878 -8.93 32.63 15.63
N ASP A 879 -8.64 33.49 14.66
CA ASP A 879 -9.08 33.30 13.28
C ASP A 879 -8.57 31.98 12.69
N ARG A 880 -7.39 31.53 13.14
CA ARG A 880 -6.80 30.27 12.74
C ARG A 880 -7.55 29.07 13.29
N MET A 881 -7.89 29.07 14.59
CA MET A 881 -8.71 28.01 15.18
C MET A 881 -10.08 27.92 14.52
N LYS A 882 -10.73 29.05 14.21
CA LYS A 882 -12.03 29.07 13.52
C LYS A 882 -12.00 28.47 12.11
N GLN A 883 -10.86 28.51 11.42
CA GLN A 883 -10.71 27.92 10.09
C GLN A 883 -10.54 26.40 10.12
N VAL A 884 -9.95 25.87 11.19
CA VAL A 884 -9.54 24.46 11.29
C VAL A 884 -10.50 23.64 12.16
N LEU A 885 -11.01 24.21 13.26
CA LEU A 885 -12.01 23.57 14.10
C LEU A 885 -13.35 23.55 13.36
N ARG A 886 -13.99 22.39 13.36
CA ARG A 886 -15.31 22.23 12.77
C ARG A 886 -16.35 22.93 13.66
N SER A 887 -17.18 23.73 12.99
CA SER A 887 -18.34 24.39 13.59
C SER A 887 -19.59 23.57 13.27
N GLU A 888 -20.42 23.30 14.27
CA GLU A 888 -21.61 22.47 14.16
C GLU A 888 -22.86 23.26 14.54
N GLU A 889 -23.93 23.00 13.79
CA GLU A 889 -25.29 23.40 14.13
C GLU A 889 -25.72 22.76 15.47
N PRO A 890 -26.76 23.30 16.16
CA PRO A 890 -27.12 22.86 17.50
C PRO A 890 -27.38 21.35 17.67
N GLU A 891 -28.07 20.72 16.71
CA GLU A 891 -28.26 19.26 16.75
C GLU A 891 -26.93 18.52 16.54
N GLY A 892 -26.11 18.93 15.57
CA GLY A 892 -24.79 18.33 15.33
C GLY A 892 -23.91 18.35 16.57
N LEU A 893 -23.86 19.48 17.29
CA LEU A 893 -23.05 19.62 18.50
C LEU A 893 -23.50 18.68 19.63
N THR A 894 -24.81 18.48 19.79
CA THR A 894 -25.34 17.52 20.78
C THR A 894 -25.08 16.05 20.42
N GLN A 895 -24.82 15.72 19.15
CA GLN A 895 -24.53 14.34 18.72
C GLN A 895 -23.24 13.79 19.36
N PHE A 896 -22.31 14.64 19.78
CA PHE A 896 -21.11 14.19 20.49
C PHE A 896 -21.43 13.53 21.84
N ILE A 897 -22.49 13.97 22.52
CA ILE A 897 -22.99 13.33 23.75
C ILE A 897 -24.03 12.27 23.41
N LEU A 898 -25.06 12.61 22.62
CA LEU A 898 -26.14 11.67 22.28
C LEU A 898 -25.63 10.44 21.53
N THR A 899 -24.85 10.64 20.47
CA THR A 899 -24.31 9.52 19.70
C THR A 899 -22.96 9.06 20.25
N GLY A 900 -22.02 9.99 20.48
CA GLY A 900 -20.64 9.66 20.86
C GLY A 900 -20.50 8.98 22.23
N LEU A 901 -21.33 9.33 23.21
CA LEU A 901 -21.37 8.69 24.53
C LEU A 901 -22.57 7.74 24.67
N PHE A 902 -23.80 8.20 24.41
CA PHE A 902 -24.98 7.38 24.72
C PHE A 902 -25.18 6.21 23.76
N ILE A 903 -25.24 6.45 22.45
CA ILE A 903 -25.40 5.35 21.46
C ILE A 903 -24.14 4.49 21.35
N CYS A 904 -22.95 5.10 21.36
CA CYS A 904 -21.70 4.39 21.11
C CYS A 904 -21.15 3.66 22.34
N HIS A 905 -21.54 4.05 23.56
CA HIS A 905 -21.01 3.44 24.78
C HIS A 905 -22.10 3.01 25.77
N PHE A 906 -22.90 3.94 26.29
CA PHE A 906 -23.85 3.62 27.37
C PHE A 906 -24.95 2.65 26.94
N ARG A 907 -25.35 2.61 25.66
CA ARG A 907 -26.24 1.58 25.10
C ARG A 907 -25.74 0.16 25.34
N TYR A 908 -24.43 -0.06 25.27
CA TYR A 908 -23.83 -1.36 25.54
C TYR A 908 -23.63 -1.60 27.03
N LEU A 909 -23.28 -0.55 27.78
CA LEU A 909 -23.14 -0.66 29.24
C LEU A 909 -24.48 -1.00 29.92
N SER A 910 -25.58 -0.38 29.49
CA SER A 910 -26.92 -0.67 30.00
C SER A 910 -27.34 -2.11 29.69
N ASP A 911 -27.04 -2.62 28.49
CA ASP A 911 -27.27 -4.01 28.10
C ASP A 911 -26.50 -4.98 29.02
N ILE A 912 -25.20 -4.71 29.26
CA ILE A 912 -24.36 -5.55 30.14
C ILE A 912 -24.91 -5.57 31.57
N LEU A 913 -25.24 -4.41 32.14
CA LEU A 913 -25.74 -4.32 33.51
C LEU A 913 -27.12 -4.96 33.66
N GLU A 914 -27.99 -4.85 32.67
CA GLU A 914 -29.29 -5.53 32.69
C GLU A 914 -29.13 -7.05 32.62
N GLU A 915 -28.26 -7.55 31.74
CA GLU A 915 -28.08 -8.98 31.52
C GLU A 915 -27.31 -9.70 32.63
N LYS A 916 -26.35 -9.00 33.25
CA LYS A 916 -25.38 -9.64 34.16
C LYS A 916 -25.59 -9.26 35.61
N GLU A 917 -26.15 -8.08 35.87
CA GLU A 917 -26.42 -7.58 37.22
C GLU A 917 -27.93 -7.42 37.51
N GLY A 918 -28.80 -7.68 36.53
CA GLY A 918 -30.25 -7.48 36.68
C GLY A 918 -30.65 -6.01 36.85
N PHE A 919 -29.78 -5.07 36.49
CA PHE A 919 -30.03 -3.64 36.64
C PHE A 919 -30.77 -3.08 35.42
N SER A 920 -32.03 -2.70 35.62
CA SER A 920 -32.93 -2.30 34.52
C SER A 920 -32.34 -1.16 33.66
N GLU A 921 -32.33 -1.35 32.34
CA GLU A 921 -31.96 -0.32 31.36
C GLU A 921 -32.76 0.98 31.56
N ARG A 922 -34.05 0.89 31.90
CA ARG A 922 -34.88 2.08 32.19
C ARG A 922 -34.38 2.88 33.39
N THR A 923 -33.92 2.19 34.43
CA THR A 923 -33.36 2.85 35.62
C THR A 923 -32.03 3.50 35.27
N PHE A 924 -31.18 2.82 34.48
CA PHE A 924 -29.93 3.38 33.97
C PHE A 924 -30.16 4.72 33.22
N TRP A 925 -31.06 4.74 32.23
CA TRP A 925 -31.37 5.97 31.48
C TRP A 925 -32.12 7.02 32.31
N GLY A 926 -32.90 6.58 33.30
CA GLY A 926 -33.51 7.45 34.31
C GLY A 926 -32.46 8.22 35.12
N ILE A 927 -31.37 7.56 35.53
CA ILE A 927 -30.23 8.20 36.20
C ILE A 927 -29.56 9.23 35.28
N MET A 928 -29.28 8.86 34.02
CA MET A 928 -28.67 9.79 33.05
C MET A 928 -29.54 11.03 32.82
N ARG A 929 -30.86 10.85 32.66
CA ARG A 929 -31.82 11.96 32.57
C ARG A 929 -31.84 12.79 33.84
N GLY A 930 -31.83 12.14 35.01
CA GLY A 930 -31.83 12.79 36.31
C GLY A 930 -30.62 13.69 36.50
N GLU A 931 -29.43 13.24 36.10
CA GLU A 931 -28.19 14.02 36.19
C GLU A 931 -28.21 15.23 35.23
N ILE A 932 -28.73 15.06 34.00
CA ILE A 932 -28.92 16.19 33.07
C ILE A 932 -29.88 17.24 33.67
N LEU A 933 -31.01 16.81 34.24
CA LEU A 933 -31.97 17.72 34.86
C LEU A 933 -31.42 18.39 36.13
N SER A 934 -30.64 17.67 36.92
CA SER A 934 -29.93 18.20 38.10
C SER A 934 -28.96 19.31 37.68
N TYR A 935 -28.17 19.08 36.62
CA TYR A 935 -27.31 20.10 36.03
C TYR A 935 -28.10 21.33 35.56
N GLN A 936 -29.22 21.13 34.84
CA GLN A 936 -30.06 22.23 34.36
C GLN A 936 -30.67 23.06 35.50
N GLN A 937 -31.13 22.41 36.56
CA GLN A 937 -31.66 23.10 37.75
C GLN A 937 -30.60 23.92 38.47
N ARG A 938 -29.35 23.44 38.45
CA ARG A 938 -28.21 24.09 39.10
C ARG A 938 -27.77 25.38 38.39
N PHE A 939 -27.88 25.44 37.06
CA PHE A 939 -27.43 26.59 36.26
C PHE A 939 -28.58 27.25 35.47
N PRO A 940 -29.60 27.82 36.16
CA PRO A 940 -30.81 28.32 35.51
C PRO A 940 -30.58 29.48 34.53
N HIS A 941 -29.42 30.15 34.59
CA HIS A 941 -29.05 31.20 33.63
C HIS A 941 -28.80 30.67 32.21
N LEU A 942 -28.61 29.36 32.03
CA LEU A 942 -28.39 28.71 30.74
C LEU A 942 -29.68 28.17 30.09
N GLN A 943 -30.86 28.59 30.58
CA GLN A 943 -32.16 28.08 30.11
C GLN A 943 -32.33 28.12 28.58
N GLU A 944 -31.91 29.21 27.92
CA GLU A 944 -31.97 29.32 26.45
C GLU A 944 -31.03 28.32 25.77
N ARG A 945 -29.86 28.05 26.36
CA ARG A 945 -28.90 27.06 25.86
C ARG A 945 -29.45 25.64 25.98
N TYR A 946 -30.24 25.34 27.00
CA TYR A 946 -30.91 24.04 27.16
C TYR A 946 -31.94 23.78 26.06
N GLN A 947 -32.69 24.82 25.68
CA GLN A 947 -33.66 24.72 24.58
C GLN A 947 -32.97 24.59 23.23
N LEU A 948 -31.83 25.28 23.05
CA LEU A 948 -31.04 25.25 21.83
C LEU A 948 -30.34 23.89 21.62
N PHE A 949 -29.67 23.38 22.66
CA PHE A 949 -28.98 22.09 22.67
C PHE A 949 -29.80 21.04 23.44
N ASP A 950 -31.02 20.78 22.97
CA ASP A 950 -31.97 19.89 23.67
C ASP A 950 -31.55 18.42 23.59
N LEU A 951 -30.94 17.91 24.67
CA LEU A 951 -30.57 16.50 24.83
C LEU A 951 -31.78 15.60 25.21
N LEU A 952 -32.93 16.18 25.55
CA LEU A 952 -34.12 15.48 26.06
C LEU A 952 -35.29 15.44 25.05
N ARG A 953 -35.07 15.95 23.83
CA ARG A 953 -36.00 15.87 22.70
C ARG A 953 -36.43 14.42 22.42
N PRO A 954 -37.64 14.19 21.88
CA PRO A 954 -38.20 12.84 21.74
C PRO A 954 -37.43 11.94 20.76
N THR A 955 -36.88 12.51 19.69
CA THR A 955 -36.11 11.81 18.66
C THR A 955 -34.97 12.69 18.18
N PHE A 956 -33.92 12.10 17.64
CA PHE A 956 -32.82 12.82 16.98
C PHE A 956 -32.33 12.07 15.75
N THR A 957 -31.55 12.75 14.90
CA THR A 957 -30.97 12.20 13.68
C THR A 957 -30.07 11.03 14.01
N LYS A 958 -30.27 9.89 13.33
CA LYS A 958 -29.49 8.68 13.54
C LYS A 958 -28.21 8.73 12.70
N LEU A 959 -27.06 8.80 13.37
CA LEU A 959 -25.77 8.58 12.72
C LEU A 959 -25.54 7.08 12.50
N THR A 960 -24.84 6.73 11.43
CA THR A 960 -24.70 5.36 10.92
C THR A 960 -23.28 5.10 10.42
N LEU A 961 -22.49 4.40 11.23
CA LEU A 961 -21.04 4.24 10.98
C LEU A 961 -20.73 3.09 10.02
N ASN A 962 -21.52 2.02 10.02
CA ASN A 962 -21.32 0.90 9.10
C ASN A 962 -21.82 1.25 7.68
N ARG A 963 -22.96 1.95 7.58
CA ARG A 963 -23.47 2.50 6.30
C ARG A 963 -22.45 3.37 5.59
N ASN A 964 -21.70 4.15 6.37
CA ASN A 964 -20.67 5.05 5.86
C ASN A 964 -19.72 4.35 4.89
N ARG A 965 -19.17 3.21 5.28
CA ARG A 965 -18.27 2.43 4.42
C ARG A 965 -19.01 1.64 3.36
N MET A 966 -20.20 1.12 3.68
CA MET A 966 -20.94 0.20 2.80
C MET A 966 -21.61 0.90 1.61
N PHE A 967 -22.15 2.11 1.81
CA PHE A 967 -23.05 2.75 0.86
C PHE A 967 -22.66 4.17 0.44
N ASP A 968 -22.00 4.94 1.31
CA ASP A 968 -21.79 6.37 1.06
C ASP A 968 -20.37 6.69 0.57
N TYR A 969 -19.32 6.28 1.30
CA TYR A 969 -17.93 6.64 1.00
C TYR A 969 -17.10 5.52 0.34
N GLY A 970 -17.35 4.26 0.70
CA GLY A 970 -16.54 3.15 0.16
C GLY A 970 -15.04 3.27 0.49
N TYR A 971 -14.19 2.97 -0.51
CA TYR A 971 -12.72 2.96 -0.38
C TYR A 971 -12.04 3.89 -1.38
N GLU A 972 -12.73 4.94 -1.82
CA GLU A 972 -12.16 5.92 -2.73
C GLU A 972 -11.18 6.83 -1.96
N ASP A 973 -10.12 7.27 -2.64
CA ASP A 973 -9.15 8.22 -2.11
C ASP A 973 -9.72 9.64 -2.28
N ASP A 974 -10.32 10.19 -1.21
CA ASP A 974 -10.98 11.51 -1.21
C ASP A 974 -10.10 12.61 -0.60
N ASP A 975 -10.39 13.88 -0.91
CA ASP A 975 -9.61 15.04 -0.45
C ASP A 975 -9.92 15.49 0.99
N ASP A 976 -11.01 15.00 1.58
CA ASP A 976 -11.38 15.17 2.99
C ASP A 976 -11.59 13.82 3.71
N ARG A 977 -11.51 13.83 5.04
CA ARG A 977 -11.84 12.67 5.86
C ARG A 977 -13.34 12.36 5.76
N PRO A 978 -13.75 11.08 5.72
CA PRO A 978 -15.16 10.72 5.75
C PRO A 978 -15.84 11.16 7.05
N HIS A 979 -17.02 11.75 6.92
CA HIS A 979 -17.91 12.14 8.03
C HIS A 979 -18.93 11.04 8.29
N ALA A 980 -19.47 10.93 9.51
CA ALA A 980 -20.50 9.94 9.81
C ALA A 980 -21.74 10.13 8.93
N SER A 981 -22.29 9.02 8.40
CA SER A 981 -23.50 9.07 7.56
C SER A 981 -24.75 9.22 8.41
N GLU A 982 -25.77 9.86 7.86
CA GLU A 982 -27.08 10.03 8.51
C GLU A 982 -28.14 9.18 7.80
N PHE A 983 -28.91 8.40 8.55
CA PHE A 983 -30.02 7.64 7.99
C PHE A 983 -31.11 7.37 9.03
N GLY A 984 -32.28 7.98 8.83
CA GLY A 984 -33.43 7.82 9.72
C GLY A 984 -33.33 8.60 11.02
N VAL A 985 -34.15 8.23 11.99
CA VAL A 985 -34.23 8.84 13.32
C VAL A 985 -34.17 7.77 14.39
N VAL A 986 -33.77 8.15 15.59
CA VAL A 986 -33.75 7.27 16.77
C VAL A 986 -34.56 7.88 17.91
N THR A 987 -35.34 7.04 18.58
CA THR A 987 -36.11 7.38 19.78
C THR A 987 -35.17 7.63 20.95
N ASN A 988 -35.31 8.77 21.60
CA ASN A 988 -34.45 9.14 22.72
C ASN A 988 -34.89 8.47 24.02
N ALA A 989 -34.07 7.58 24.59
CA ALA A 989 -34.35 6.95 25.88
C ALA A 989 -34.47 7.95 27.03
N LEU A 990 -33.86 9.13 26.89
CA LEU A 990 -33.91 10.20 27.88
C LEU A 990 -35.24 10.97 27.87
N HIS A 991 -36.13 10.76 26.90
CA HIS A 991 -37.40 11.47 26.83
C HIS A 991 -38.42 10.93 27.86
N ALA A 992 -39.14 11.82 28.55
CA ALA A 992 -39.99 11.50 29.72
C ALA A 992 -40.98 10.34 29.48
N GLY A 993 -41.63 10.31 28.31
CA GLY A 993 -42.60 9.26 27.95
C GLY A 993 -42.02 7.87 27.71
N VAL A 994 -40.70 7.75 27.51
CA VAL A 994 -39.96 6.49 27.33
C VAL A 994 -39.38 6.01 28.66
N ALA A 995 -38.91 6.95 29.49
CA ALA A 995 -38.37 6.67 30.83
C ALA A 995 -39.45 6.25 31.85
N GLU A 996 -40.67 6.81 31.80
CA GLU A 996 -41.69 6.60 32.85
C GLU A 996 -42.70 5.47 32.57
N LYS A 997 -42.87 5.00 31.32
CA LYS A 997 -44.09 4.28 30.90
C LYS A 997 -44.35 2.86 31.47
N THR A 998 -43.53 2.30 32.35
CA THR A 998 -43.84 1.01 33.02
C THR A 998 -43.44 0.95 34.50
N GLY A 999 -43.32 2.11 35.17
CA GLY A 999 -42.99 2.21 36.59
C GLY A 999 -44.19 2.27 37.55
N LYS A 1000 -45.36 1.70 37.21
CA LYS A 1000 -46.43 1.47 38.19
C LYS A 1000 -46.29 0.07 38.78
N VAL A 1001 -45.48 -0.03 39.82
CA VAL A 1001 -45.66 -1.06 40.85
C VAL A 1001 -47.02 -0.76 41.50
N GLU A 1002 -47.97 -1.67 41.34
CA GLU A 1002 -49.23 -1.63 42.10
C GLU A 1002 -48.89 -1.66 43.58
N ALA A 1003 -49.21 -0.56 44.28
CA ALA A 1003 -49.26 -0.58 45.73
C ALA A 1003 -50.39 -1.54 46.16
N LYS A 1004 -50.02 -2.59 46.87
CA LYS A 1004 -50.86 -3.23 47.89
C LYS A 1004 -50.08 -3.34 49.18
#